data_AF-A0A5D6YGY0-F1
#
_entry.id   AF-A0A5D6YGY0-F1
#
_cell.length_a   1.000
_cell.length_b   1.000
_cell.length_c   1.000
_cell.angle_alpha   90.00
_cell.angle_beta   90.00
_cell.angle_gamma   90.00
#
_symmetry.space_group_name_H-M   'P 1'
#
loop_
_entity.id
_entity.type
_entity.pdbx_description
1 polymer ?
#
loop_
_entity_poly.entity_id
_entity_poly.type
_entity_poly.pdbx_seq_one_letter_code
_entity_poly.pdbx_strand_id
1 'polypeptide(L)'
;MAPPTTSDVAKPHLSLAVLGHVDAGKSTVVGHLLYQCGCITQRHLNKIECASADAGKASFKFAWVVDTRREERERGLTIEVSTAKLETLAHTLTVLDAPGHRDYTRNMITGTASADAALLVVAAGEAEFAVGVAPSGQTREHALLAFALGVKQLVVAVNKMDAAEVAFSQARFEAVTCETSELLGGIGFPASAVTFVPVSGWSGDNLLSRSDRMPWHDGLTLLEALDALAVPRRVAEKPLRVTIQNVFKITGVGTVAAGCVETGVLTPGTTLAFGPTNASAVVCSIERHHMQLSEARPGDHVGFTLRGVEASALRRGFVASDAGLDPAKAAAEFTVQLVILHAPGRLRCGYRPTVHCHSAAVACRFVAIREKLDRATGDVVETDPESVETGDVCTVVLAPEGRGMTVEAFQQYPTLGRVVVRDSGTTVAVGIVKAVKKVETRARRKYQSMTARRSTTPTFLAELQRHELLRTHEKGSFANETYRVRIPQLVRETAEHNKCRLAGAEFDALLQLADELSTGARVRLPSEYPDAKLSPMTAHWTALLEGENYSWMDAPWFLTEQYLFQCVLLVSGYYRTRVDPFRPIKLAELAGSAPWSLLQSAVAISVSDTSSRTRHSHLQDFFKLSLWGNKADGCYTVVKDTISGEDATLAIDAKYLLADDSDQVVRYLEQLSARVAAGDGGSAGVHFINDNCGTELLLDLALADHLLTHHFCRSVTFNVKAEPIYVSDATLPDVLEHIAYMQHASRPCEIQELGARLAGYIAGEQVVVRPDLFWSHYRFYYELPEALAGQLHEEAALVIVKGDLNYRRLLGDRRWPATTPVEVAIPYFPAPVVALRTLKANPIVGIAAEVEKRLDEEDPHWRYNGQYGVIQSVL
;
A
#
# COMPACT_ATOMS: atom_id res chain seq x y z
N MET A 1 45.69 26.01 -4.15
CA MET A 1 45.33 24.88 -3.27
C MET A 1 44.09 24.23 -3.83
N ALA A 2 44.19 22.99 -4.32
CA ALA A 2 43.04 22.23 -4.80
C ALA A 2 42.09 21.95 -3.62
N PRO A 3 40.75 21.97 -3.82
CA PRO A 3 39.84 21.62 -2.76
C PRO A 3 40.01 20.13 -2.40
N PRO A 4 39.85 19.77 -1.13
CA PRO A 4 40.04 18.40 -0.69
C PRO A 4 38.99 17.49 -1.32
N THR A 5 39.43 16.40 -1.96
CA THR A 5 38.60 15.24 -2.30
C THR A 5 38.07 14.66 -1.00
N THR A 6 36.83 15.01 -0.66
CA THR A 6 36.14 14.49 0.51
C THR A 6 35.52 13.14 0.15
N SER A 7 35.74 12.18 1.05
CA SER A 7 35.14 10.85 1.09
C SER A 7 33.65 10.84 0.73
N ASP A 8 33.23 9.81 -0.01
CA ASP A 8 31.88 9.44 -0.47
C ASP A 8 30.84 9.21 0.67
N VAL A 9 30.70 10.17 1.58
CA VAL A 9 29.60 10.22 2.55
C VAL A 9 28.51 11.08 1.92
N ALA A 10 27.39 10.45 1.55
CA ALA A 10 26.27 11.13 0.92
C ALA A 10 25.76 12.29 1.80
N LYS A 11 25.96 13.54 1.34
CA LYS A 11 25.43 14.73 2.02
C LYS A 11 23.90 14.69 2.06
N PRO A 12 23.26 15.14 3.15
CA PRO A 12 21.81 15.24 3.23
C PRO A 12 21.25 16.17 2.14
N HIS A 13 20.09 15.79 1.60
CA HIS A 13 19.40 16.50 0.53
C HIS A 13 18.27 17.38 1.05
N LEU A 14 18.17 18.58 0.49
CA LEU A 14 17.19 19.62 0.84
C LEU A 14 16.66 20.29 -0.43
N SER A 15 15.34 20.53 -0.47
CA SER A 15 14.70 21.29 -1.55
C SER A 15 14.38 22.72 -1.09
N LEU A 16 14.82 23.71 -1.87
CA LEU A 16 14.70 25.14 -1.57
C LEU A 16 13.84 25.84 -2.62
N ALA A 17 12.68 26.40 -2.24
CA ALA A 17 11.88 27.24 -3.12
C ALA A 17 12.29 28.71 -3.06
N VAL A 18 12.47 29.37 -4.22
CA VAL A 18 12.79 30.80 -4.28
C VAL A 18 11.53 31.60 -4.56
N LEU A 19 11.17 32.49 -3.63
CA LEU A 19 9.92 33.24 -3.57
C LEU A 19 10.17 34.74 -3.55
N GLY A 20 9.10 35.53 -3.74
CA GLY A 20 9.18 37.00 -3.77
C GLY A 20 8.45 37.64 -4.97
N HIS A 21 8.25 38.95 -4.89
CA HIS A 21 7.56 39.76 -5.89
C HIS A 21 8.24 39.74 -7.27
N VAL A 22 7.50 40.16 -8.31
CA VAL A 22 8.08 40.47 -9.62
C VAL A 22 9.20 41.50 -9.43
N ASP A 23 10.28 41.37 -10.20
CA ASP A 23 11.45 42.27 -10.15
C ASP A 23 12.23 42.33 -8.83
N ALA A 24 11.85 41.56 -7.80
CA ALA A 24 12.65 41.44 -6.57
C ALA A 24 14.04 40.81 -6.82
N GLY A 25 14.28 40.22 -7.99
CA GLY A 25 15.57 39.69 -8.41
C GLY A 25 15.84 38.22 -8.04
N LYS A 26 14.79 37.40 -7.89
CA LYS A 26 14.88 35.95 -7.57
C LYS A 26 15.87 35.20 -8.46
N SER A 27 15.61 35.14 -9.76
CA SER A 27 16.43 34.42 -10.74
C SER A 27 17.83 34.99 -10.87
N THR A 28 17.99 36.30 -10.67
CA THR A 28 19.31 36.97 -10.63
C THR A 28 20.14 36.49 -9.44
N VAL A 29 19.55 36.47 -8.23
CA VAL A 29 20.22 35.98 -7.02
C VAL A 29 20.62 34.51 -7.19
N VAL A 30 19.71 33.67 -7.66
CA VAL A 30 19.97 32.23 -7.88
C VAL A 30 21.06 32.01 -8.91
N GLY A 31 20.94 32.64 -10.09
CA GLY A 31 21.91 32.48 -11.17
C GLY A 31 23.30 32.97 -10.79
N HIS A 32 23.40 34.07 -10.05
CA HIS A 32 24.68 34.58 -9.56
C HIS A 32 25.26 33.66 -8.47
N LEU A 33 24.44 33.15 -7.55
CA LEU A 33 24.88 32.18 -6.53
C LEU A 33 25.43 30.91 -7.18
N LEU A 34 24.75 30.35 -8.19
CA LEU A 34 25.22 29.18 -8.94
C LEU A 34 26.56 29.43 -9.65
N TYR A 35 26.77 30.64 -10.16
CA TYR A 35 28.04 31.03 -10.76
C TYR A 35 29.15 31.15 -9.71
N GLN A 36 28.91 31.81 -8.58
CA GLN A 36 29.91 31.96 -7.50
C GLN A 36 30.28 30.62 -6.86
N CYS A 37 29.34 29.70 -6.74
CA CYS A 37 29.60 28.35 -6.24
C CYS A 37 30.28 27.44 -7.28
N GLY A 38 30.60 27.94 -8.47
CA GLY A 38 31.33 27.19 -9.50
C GLY A 38 30.48 26.17 -10.25
N CYS A 39 29.16 26.15 -10.07
CA CYS A 39 28.26 25.26 -10.82
C CYS A 39 28.20 25.64 -12.31
N ILE A 40 28.56 26.88 -12.66
CA ILE A 40 28.55 27.41 -14.02
C ILE A 40 29.92 27.96 -14.37
N THR A 41 30.46 27.52 -15.50
CA THR A 41 31.76 27.99 -15.98
C THR A 41 31.67 29.42 -16.53
N GLN A 42 32.74 30.20 -16.36
CA GLN A 42 32.86 31.54 -16.94
C GLN A 42 32.52 31.57 -18.43
N ARG A 43 32.99 30.57 -19.18
CA ARG A 43 32.74 30.47 -20.63
C ARG A 43 31.25 30.35 -20.94
N HIS A 44 30.49 29.62 -20.13
CA HIS A 44 29.05 29.50 -20.30
C HIS A 44 28.35 30.82 -19.98
N LEU A 45 28.73 31.48 -18.88
CA LEU A 45 28.18 32.78 -18.51
C LEU A 45 28.43 33.84 -19.59
N ASN A 46 29.64 33.92 -20.14
CA ASN A 46 29.97 34.86 -21.22
C ASN A 46 29.11 34.64 -22.48
N LYS A 47 28.79 33.37 -22.81
CA LYS A 47 27.87 33.08 -23.93
C LYS A 47 26.46 33.58 -23.66
N ILE A 48 25.96 33.39 -22.43
CA ILE A 48 24.64 33.88 -22.01
C ILE A 48 24.63 35.41 -22.02
N GLU A 49 25.70 36.05 -21.55
CA GLU A 49 25.85 37.50 -21.55
C GLU A 49 25.78 38.06 -22.98
N CYS A 50 26.55 37.52 -23.92
CA CYS A 50 26.45 37.92 -25.34
C CYS A 50 25.03 37.73 -25.88
N ALA A 51 24.43 36.56 -25.68
CA ALA A 51 23.08 36.28 -26.18
C ALA A 51 22.01 37.19 -25.57
N SER A 52 22.14 37.55 -24.29
CA SER A 52 21.24 38.47 -23.60
C SER A 52 21.42 39.91 -24.07
N ALA A 53 22.66 40.32 -24.37
CA ALA A 53 22.97 41.64 -24.93
C ALA A 53 22.44 41.78 -26.36
N ASP A 54 22.62 40.75 -27.21
CA ASP A 54 22.09 40.70 -28.57
C ASP A 54 20.55 40.79 -28.60
N ALA A 55 19.89 40.27 -27.57
CA ALA A 55 18.44 40.35 -27.38
C ALA A 55 17.97 41.66 -26.69
N GLY A 56 18.87 42.62 -26.42
CA GLY A 56 18.55 43.88 -25.76
C GLY A 56 18.25 43.78 -24.26
N LYS A 57 18.66 42.69 -23.61
CA LYS A 57 18.37 42.35 -22.20
C LYS A 57 19.63 42.06 -21.39
N ALA A 58 20.67 42.87 -21.56
CA ALA A 58 21.97 42.68 -20.91
C ALA A 58 21.90 42.59 -19.36
N SER A 59 20.92 43.24 -18.74
CA SER A 59 20.68 43.17 -17.28
C SER A 59 20.16 41.81 -16.79
N PHE A 60 19.77 40.90 -17.68
CA PHE A 60 19.22 39.59 -17.33
C PHE A 60 20.24 38.43 -17.43
N LYS A 61 21.54 38.74 -17.59
CA LYS A 61 22.57 37.71 -17.82
C LYS A 61 22.58 36.58 -16.77
N PHE A 62 22.34 36.90 -15.50
CA PHE A 62 22.26 35.92 -14.43
C PHE A 62 20.90 35.22 -14.37
N ALA A 63 19.79 35.90 -14.70
CA ALA A 63 18.47 35.27 -14.75
C ALA A 63 18.39 34.19 -15.85
N TRP A 64 19.02 34.43 -17.01
CA TRP A 64 19.06 33.50 -18.15
C TRP A 64 19.80 32.18 -17.89
N VAL A 65 20.50 32.08 -16.76
CA VAL A 65 21.06 30.83 -16.24
C VAL A 65 19.97 29.82 -15.93
N VAL A 66 18.89 30.28 -15.28
CA VAL A 66 17.76 29.44 -14.84
C VAL A 66 16.57 29.56 -15.79
N ASP A 67 16.38 30.71 -16.43
CA ASP A 67 15.36 30.92 -17.47
C ASP A 67 15.85 30.34 -18.81
N THR A 68 15.49 29.09 -19.07
CA THR A 68 15.93 28.36 -20.26
C THR A 68 14.94 28.44 -21.41
N ARG A 69 13.67 28.77 -21.15
CA ARG A 69 12.64 28.79 -22.19
C ARG A 69 12.68 30.05 -23.02
N ARG A 70 12.31 29.91 -24.28
CA ARG A 70 12.23 31.03 -25.23
C ARG A 70 11.25 32.10 -24.76
N GLU A 71 10.05 31.70 -24.32
CA GLU A 71 9.01 32.63 -23.86
C GLU A 71 9.45 33.42 -22.61
N GLU A 72 10.18 32.78 -21.69
CA GLU A 72 10.72 33.43 -20.47
C GLU A 72 11.74 34.49 -20.86
N ARG A 73 12.66 34.16 -21.78
CA ARG A 73 13.68 35.10 -22.28
C ARG A 73 13.06 36.26 -23.06
N GLU A 74 12.05 36.01 -23.88
CA GLU A 74 11.35 37.04 -24.66
C GLU A 74 10.52 37.99 -23.77
N ARG A 75 9.86 37.48 -22.73
CA ARG A 75 9.07 38.29 -21.80
C ARG A 75 9.88 38.91 -20.66
N GLY A 76 11.03 38.33 -20.31
CA GLY A 76 11.85 38.76 -19.17
C GLY A 76 11.23 38.41 -17.81
N LEU A 77 10.43 37.35 -17.76
CA LEU A 77 9.72 36.89 -16.57
C LEU A 77 9.80 35.36 -16.53
N THR A 78 10.06 34.79 -15.35
CA THR A 78 10.00 33.35 -15.10
C THR A 78 8.55 32.87 -15.19
N ILE A 79 8.30 31.79 -15.92
CA ILE A 79 6.94 31.25 -16.20
C ILE A 79 6.77 29.90 -15.51
N GLU A 80 7.75 29.00 -15.65
CA GLU A 80 7.76 27.69 -15.01
C GLU A 80 8.84 27.58 -13.92
N VAL A 81 8.71 26.56 -13.08
CA VAL A 81 9.68 26.31 -12.02
C VAL A 81 10.91 25.65 -12.63
N SER A 82 12.05 26.32 -12.55
CA SER A 82 13.34 25.76 -12.97
C SER A 82 14.04 25.11 -11.79
N THR A 83 14.63 23.93 -12.02
CA THR A 83 15.38 23.18 -11.01
C THR A 83 16.88 23.32 -11.24
N ALA A 84 17.63 23.73 -10.22
CA ALA A 84 19.10 23.76 -10.24
C ALA A 84 19.67 22.99 -9.04
N LYS A 85 20.85 22.38 -9.23
CA LYS A 85 21.59 21.70 -8.15
C LYS A 85 22.66 22.65 -7.63
N LEU A 86 22.72 22.82 -6.31
CA LEU A 86 23.75 23.56 -5.60
C LEU A 86 24.34 22.68 -4.49
N GLU A 87 25.66 22.60 -4.41
CA GLU A 87 26.35 21.88 -3.33
C GLU A 87 26.94 22.86 -2.33
N THR A 88 26.55 22.71 -1.08
CA THR A 88 27.06 23.49 0.07
C THR A 88 28.02 22.63 0.88
N LEU A 89 28.58 23.15 1.99
CA LEU A 89 29.46 22.37 2.83
C LEU A 89 28.69 21.25 3.53
N ALA A 90 27.49 21.53 4.08
CA ALA A 90 26.69 20.55 4.81
C ALA A 90 25.63 19.84 3.95
N HIS A 91 25.08 20.48 2.91
CA HIS A 91 23.89 19.97 2.18
C HIS A 91 24.06 19.91 0.66
N THR A 92 23.31 19.01 0.01
CA THR A 92 23.01 19.09 -1.42
C THR A 92 21.63 19.72 -1.61
N LEU A 93 21.59 20.92 -2.19
CA LEU A 93 20.37 21.69 -2.38
C LEU A 93 19.83 21.53 -3.80
N THR A 94 18.53 21.23 -3.91
CA THR A 94 17.76 21.41 -5.16
C THR A 94 17.01 22.73 -5.08
N VAL A 95 17.47 23.72 -5.83
CA VAL A 95 16.86 25.05 -5.90
C VAL A 95 15.73 25.03 -6.91
N LEU A 96 14.54 25.43 -6.48
CA LEU A 96 13.31 25.54 -7.25
C LEU A 96 13.02 27.03 -7.46
N ASP A 97 13.46 27.59 -8.58
CA ASP A 97 13.21 29.00 -8.90
C ASP A 97 11.76 29.18 -9.31
N ALA A 98 10.99 29.94 -8.53
CA ALA A 98 9.55 30.08 -8.72
C ALA A 98 9.18 31.43 -9.35
N PRO A 99 8.12 31.46 -10.19
CA PRO A 99 7.71 32.69 -10.86
C PRO A 99 7.15 33.73 -9.88
N GLY A 100 7.42 35.00 -10.16
CA GLY A 100 6.99 36.14 -9.34
C GLY A 100 5.64 36.75 -9.73
N HIS A 101 5.16 36.47 -10.94
CA HIS A 101 3.99 37.13 -11.52
C HIS A 101 2.69 36.41 -11.12
N ARG A 102 1.63 37.18 -10.90
CA ARG A 102 0.34 36.70 -10.39
C ARG A 102 -0.31 35.63 -11.29
N ASP A 103 -0.15 35.74 -12.60
CA ASP A 103 -0.70 34.76 -13.55
C ASP A 103 -0.06 33.37 -13.41
N TYR A 104 1.15 33.30 -12.84
CA TYR A 104 1.94 32.08 -12.71
C TYR A 104 2.00 31.55 -11.27
N THR A 105 1.21 32.09 -10.34
CA THR A 105 1.18 31.62 -8.94
C THR A 105 0.82 30.14 -8.82
N ARG A 106 0.06 29.57 -9.79
CA ARG A 106 -0.18 28.12 -9.88
C ARG A 106 1.13 27.32 -9.99
N ASN A 107 2.09 27.80 -10.77
CA ASN A 107 3.38 27.13 -10.93
C ASN A 107 4.24 27.30 -9.69
N MET A 108 4.19 28.49 -9.05
CA MET A 108 4.83 28.71 -7.76
C MET A 108 4.33 27.73 -6.70
N ILE A 109 3.01 27.53 -6.57
CA ILE A 109 2.42 26.60 -5.60
C ILE A 109 3.00 25.20 -5.77
N THR A 110 3.12 24.72 -7.00
CA THR A 110 3.66 23.38 -7.23
C THR A 110 5.16 23.25 -6.96
N GLY A 111 5.94 24.32 -7.15
CA GLY A 111 7.36 24.31 -6.76
C GLY A 111 7.51 24.31 -5.24
N THR A 112 6.71 25.15 -4.57
CA THR A 112 6.75 25.31 -3.12
C THR A 112 6.20 24.10 -2.37
N ALA A 113 5.23 23.38 -2.96
CA ALA A 113 4.65 22.18 -2.36
C ALA A 113 5.66 21.03 -2.18
N SER A 114 6.77 21.05 -2.93
CA SER A 114 7.85 20.06 -2.85
C SER A 114 9.11 20.63 -2.16
N ALA A 115 9.02 21.79 -1.51
CA ALA A 115 10.16 22.44 -0.86
C ALA A 115 10.16 22.22 0.66
N ASP A 116 11.36 22.05 1.22
CA ASP A 116 11.59 21.89 2.66
C ASP A 116 11.81 23.23 3.36
N ALA A 117 12.45 24.15 2.64
CA ALA A 117 12.76 25.52 3.04
C ALA A 117 12.43 26.48 1.90
N ALA A 118 12.29 27.76 2.22
CA ALA A 118 12.11 28.80 1.22
C ALA A 118 13.10 29.95 1.38
N LEU A 119 13.51 30.52 0.25
CA LEU A 119 14.26 31.76 0.15
C LEU A 119 13.30 32.85 -0.34
N LEU A 120 12.90 33.77 0.54
CA LEU A 120 12.06 34.91 0.19
C LEU A 120 12.93 36.11 -0.18
N VAL A 121 12.91 36.49 -1.46
CA VAL A 121 13.64 37.65 -1.96
C VAL A 121 12.75 38.89 -1.90
N VAL A 122 13.21 39.91 -1.17
CA VAL A 122 12.50 41.17 -0.95
C VAL A 122 13.37 42.32 -1.44
N ALA A 123 12.85 43.18 -2.30
CA ALA A 123 13.61 44.35 -2.76
C ALA A 123 13.71 45.41 -1.65
N ALA A 124 14.89 46.02 -1.50
CA ALA A 124 15.12 47.08 -0.52
C ALA A 124 14.60 48.45 -0.97
N GLY A 125 14.39 48.70 -2.26
CA GLY A 125 13.91 49.99 -2.77
C GLY A 125 12.53 50.38 -2.22
N GLU A 126 12.26 51.65 -1.97
CA GLU A 126 11.04 52.11 -1.27
C GLU A 126 9.76 51.73 -2.01
N ALA A 127 9.69 52.06 -3.30
CA ALA A 127 8.52 51.79 -4.13
C ALA A 127 8.29 50.29 -4.34
N GLU A 128 9.35 49.55 -4.66
CA GLU A 128 9.27 48.10 -4.92
C GLU A 128 8.88 47.32 -3.66
N PHE A 129 9.44 47.70 -2.50
CA PHE A 129 9.11 47.09 -1.23
C PHE A 129 7.64 47.29 -0.88
N ALA A 130 7.14 48.53 -0.94
CA ALA A 130 5.76 48.87 -0.61
C ALA A 130 4.74 48.10 -1.47
N VAL A 131 5.00 47.94 -2.77
CA VAL A 131 4.15 47.14 -3.67
C VAL A 131 4.19 45.65 -3.32
N GLY A 132 5.36 45.13 -2.94
CA GLY A 132 5.54 43.74 -2.58
C GLY A 132 4.80 43.32 -1.31
N VAL A 133 4.82 44.18 -0.27
CA VAL A 133 4.22 43.91 1.05
C VAL A 133 2.75 44.35 1.18
N ALA A 134 2.24 45.12 0.21
CA ALA A 134 0.84 45.52 0.15
C ALA A 134 -0.13 44.32 0.27
N PRO A 135 -1.40 44.52 0.65
CA PRO A 135 -2.38 43.44 0.77
C PRO A 135 -2.55 42.57 -0.48
N SER A 136 -2.40 43.15 -1.67
CA SER A 136 -2.41 42.45 -2.98
C SER A 136 -1.01 42.10 -3.50
N GLY A 137 0.02 42.33 -2.68
CA GLY A 137 1.42 42.13 -3.03
C GLY A 137 1.80 40.65 -3.05
N GLN A 138 2.62 40.27 -4.04
CA GLN A 138 3.02 38.87 -4.22
C GLN A 138 3.98 38.38 -3.13
N THR A 139 4.77 39.25 -2.47
CA THR A 139 5.65 38.83 -1.36
C THR A 139 4.80 38.28 -0.21
N ARG A 140 3.71 38.97 0.14
CA ARG A 140 2.76 38.52 1.17
C ARG A 140 2.05 37.23 0.77
N GLU A 141 1.54 37.17 -0.46
CA GLU A 141 0.85 35.98 -0.97
C GLU A 141 1.79 34.76 -1.01
N HIS A 142 3.04 34.94 -1.45
CA HIS A 142 4.02 33.86 -1.55
C HIS A 142 4.43 33.34 -0.17
N ALA A 143 4.65 34.22 0.80
CA ALA A 143 4.94 33.82 2.18
C ALA A 143 3.78 33.04 2.81
N LEU A 144 2.54 33.50 2.61
CA LEU A 144 1.34 32.83 3.10
C LEU A 144 1.17 31.44 2.49
N LEU A 145 1.40 31.31 1.19
CA LEU A 145 1.33 30.03 0.48
C LEU A 145 2.43 29.07 0.92
N ALA A 146 3.66 29.56 1.13
CA ALA A 146 4.75 28.74 1.67
C ALA A 146 4.42 28.17 3.05
N PHE A 147 3.85 29.00 3.94
CA PHE A 147 3.39 28.56 5.25
C PHE A 147 2.24 27.54 5.15
N ALA A 148 1.27 27.77 4.28
CA ALA A 148 0.12 26.88 4.08
C ALA A 148 0.54 25.52 3.49
N LEU A 149 1.52 25.51 2.58
CA LEU A 149 2.16 24.30 2.05
C LEU A 149 3.14 23.67 3.07
N GLY A 150 3.39 24.38 4.17
CA GLY A 150 4.08 24.00 5.40
C GLY A 150 5.58 23.84 5.28
N VAL A 151 6.17 24.77 4.52
CA VAL A 151 7.54 25.22 4.70
C VAL A 151 7.66 25.86 6.08
N LYS A 152 8.57 25.34 6.92
CA LYS A 152 8.75 25.82 8.30
C LYS A 152 9.97 26.72 8.49
N GLN A 153 10.90 26.72 7.55
CA GLN A 153 12.16 27.45 7.62
C GLN A 153 12.24 28.43 6.45
N LEU A 154 12.55 29.69 6.74
CA LEU A 154 12.52 30.78 5.77
C LEU A 154 13.80 31.62 5.89
N VAL A 155 14.50 31.80 4.77
CA VAL A 155 15.59 32.78 4.67
C VAL A 155 15.06 33.97 3.89
N VAL A 156 15.21 35.18 4.41
CA VAL A 156 14.79 36.41 3.76
C VAL A 156 16.02 37.13 3.22
N ALA A 157 16.13 37.20 1.90
CA ALA A 157 17.18 37.96 1.23
C ALA A 157 16.66 39.37 0.89
N VAL A 158 17.15 40.37 1.62
CA VAL A 158 16.86 41.78 1.35
C VAL A 158 17.79 42.23 0.22
N ASN A 159 17.27 42.18 -1.00
CA ASN A 159 18.01 42.34 -2.25
C ASN A 159 18.02 43.80 -2.74
N LYS A 160 18.90 44.09 -3.70
CA LYS A 160 19.12 45.43 -4.30
C LYS A 160 19.66 46.47 -3.31
N MET A 161 20.48 46.05 -2.34
CA MET A 161 21.17 46.98 -1.43
C MET A 161 22.11 47.95 -2.18
N ASP A 162 22.52 47.60 -3.39
CA ASP A 162 23.37 48.41 -4.28
C ASP A 162 22.61 49.48 -5.07
N ALA A 163 21.28 49.48 -5.05
CA ALA A 163 20.48 50.51 -5.72
C ALA A 163 20.85 51.90 -5.18
N ALA A 164 20.97 52.89 -6.06
CA ALA A 164 21.44 54.23 -5.69
C ALA A 164 20.61 54.90 -4.58
N GLU A 165 19.31 54.59 -4.51
CA GLU A 165 18.40 55.08 -3.47
C GLU A 165 18.58 54.38 -2.11
N VAL A 166 19.13 53.17 -2.08
CA VAL A 166 19.38 52.40 -0.86
C VAL A 166 20.82 52.60 -0.37
N ALA A 167 21.78 52.62 -1.31
CA ALA A 167 23.21 52.87 -1.09
C ALA A 167 23.81 52.10 0.09
N PHE A 168 23.48 50.81 0.23
CA PHE A 168 23.94 49.94 1.32
C PHE A 168 23.58 50.43 2.74
N SER A 169 22.50 51.22 2.88
CA SER A 169 22.06 51.81 4.13
C SER A 169 21.58 50.77 5.16
N GLN A 170 22.19 50.78 6.34
CA GLN A 170 21.78 49.97 7.50
C GLN A 170 20.35 50.30 7.94
N ALA A 171 20.03 51.59 8.06
CA ALA A 171 18.71 52.04 8.53
C ALA A 171 17.57 51.53 7.62
N ARG A 172 17.83 51.46 6.30
CA ARG A 172 16.86 50.92 5.35
C ARG A 172 16.67 49.42 5.51
N PHE A 173 17.77 48.68 5.70
CA PHE A 173 17.73 47.23 5.95
C PHE A 173 16.94 46.90 7.23
N GLU A 174 17.20 47.64 8.32
CA GLU A 174 16.49 47.46 9.59
C GLU A 174 14.99 47.76 9.45
N ALA A 175 14.62 48.83 8.73
CA ALA A 175 13.22 49.16 8.46
C ALA A 175 12.50 48.06 7.68
N VAL A 176 13.10 47.57 6.59
CA VAL A 176 12.56 46.47 5.77
C VAL A 176 12.45 45.18 6.59
N THR A 177 13.44 44.89 7.42
CA THR A 177 13.47 43.72 8.29
C THR A 177 12.35 43.76 9.33
N CYS A 178 12.14 44.92 9.96
CA CYS A 178 11.07 45.12 10.95
C CYS A 178 9.69 44.86 10.34
N GLU A 179 9.37 45.54 9.24
CA GLU A 179 8.05 45.43 8.59
C GLU A 179 7.82 44.03 7.99
N THR A 180 8.86 43.41 7.42
CA THR A 180 8.76 42.03 6.92
C THR A 180 8.59 41.03 8.06
N SER A 181 9.24 41.25 9.20
CA SER A 181 9.10 40.41 10.40
C SER A 181 7.68 40.46 10.97
N GLU A 182 7.07 41.65 11.03
CA GLU A 182 5.66 41.81 11.44
C GLU A 182 4.71 41.07 10.49
N LEU A 183 4.94 41.19 9.18
CA LEU A 183 4.17 40.48 8.17
C LEU A 183 4.26 38.96 8.34
N LEU A 184 5.47 38.43 8.54
CA LEU A 184 5.72 36.99 8.71
C LEU A 184 5.16 36.46 10.03
N GLY A 185 5.28 37.25 11.11
CA GLY A 185 4.68 36.94 12.41
C GLY A 185 3.15 36.86 12.33
N GLY A 186 2.51 37.77 11.59
CA GLY A 186 1.06 37.74 11.35
C GLY A 186 0.58 36.52 10.54
N ILE A 187 1.46 35.94 9.71
CA ILE A 187 1.17 34.69 8.97
C ILE A 187 1.34 33.46 9.88
N GLY A 188 2.27 33.51 10.83
CA GLY A 188 2.54 32.43 11.78
C GLY A 188 3.96 31.87 11.75
N PHE A 189 4.90 32.50 11.04
CA PHE A 189 6.31 32.12 11.11
C PHE A 189 6.91 32.54 12.46
N PRO A 190 7.55 31.63 13.21
CA PRO A 190 8.24 32.01 14.43
C PRO A 190 9.51 32.79 14.10
N ALA A 191 9.81 33.83 14.86
CA ALA A 191 10.98 34.69 14.63
C ALA A 191 12.31 33.90 14.60
N SER A 192 12.41 32.80 15.36
CA SER A 192 13.59 31.93 15.38
C SER A 192 13.81 31.11 14.11
N ALA A 193 12.80 30.99 13.24
CA ALA A 193 12.88 30.25 11.99
C ALA A 193 13.13 31.15 10.76
N VAL A 194 13.28 32.46 10.97
CA VAL A 194 13.48 33.46 9.92
C VAL A 194 14.86 34.10 10.07
N THR A 195 15.69 33.99 9.02
CA THR A 195 17.02 34.63 8.96
C THR A 195 17.01 35.71 7.90
N PHE A 196 17.40 36.94 8.26
CA PHE A 196 17.48 38.08 7.34
C PHE A 196 18.93 38.29 6.87
N VAL A 197 19.13 38.43 5.56
CA VAL A 197 20.45 38.66 4.96
C VAL A 197 20.36 39.83 3.97
N PRO A 198 21.13 40.92 4.13
CA PRO A 198 21.23 41.97 3.14
C PRO A 198 22.11 41.51 1.99
N VAL A 199 21.60 41.53 0.76
CA VAL A 199 22.31 41.04 -0.43
C VAL A 199 22.22 41.99 -1.62
N SER A 200 23.15 41.85 -2.54
CA SER A 200 22.98 42.34 -3.92
C SER A 200 23.14 41.17 -4.88
N GLY A 201 22.04 40.73 -5.48
CA GLY A 201 22.04 39.69 -6.50
C GLY A 201 22.80 40.09 -7.77
N TRP A 202 22.89 41.39 -8.08
CA TRP A 202 23.61 41.87 -9.26
C TRP A 202 25.11 42.00 -9.01
N SER A 203 25.48 42.70 -7.94
CA SER A 203 26.88 42.95 -7.60
C SER A 203 27.57 41.75 -6.93
N GLY A 204 26.80 40.86 -6.29
CA GLY A 204 27.30 39.65 -5.63
C GLY A 204 27.59 39.81 -4.13
N ASP A 205 27.25 40.95 -3.52
CA ASP A 205 27.49 41.22 -2.10
C ASP A 205 26.72 40.26 -1.19
N ASN A 206 27.42 39.71 -0.18
CA ASN A 206 26.89 38.79 0.84
C ASN A 206 26.25 37.51 0.27
N LEU A 207 26.49 37.15 -0.99
CA LEU A 207 26.02 35.88 -1.56
C LEU A 207 26.88 34.71 -1.06
N LEU A 208 28.17 34.70 -1.43
CA LEU A 208 29.16 33.72 -1.00
C LEU A 208 30.08 34.26 0.10
N SER A 209 30.59 35.49 -0.07
CA SER A 209 31.52 36.16 0.85
C SER A 209 30.91 37.44 1.41
N ARG A 210 31.34 37.81 2.62
CA ARG A 210 30.97 39.08 3.26
C ARG A 210 31.40 40.27 2.40
N SER A 211 30.56 41.30 2.32
CA SER A 211 30.82 42.51 1.55
C SER A 211 31.50 43.59 2.38
N ASP A 212 32.56 44.17 1.83
CA ASP A 212 33.26 45.33 2.42
C ASP A 212 32.39 46.60 2.41
N ARG A 213 31.31 46.63 1.61
CA ARG A 213 30.39 47.79 1.50
C ARG A 213 29.31 47.82 2.57
N MET A 214 29.12 46.71 3.28
CA MET A 214 28.18 46.60 4.40
C MET A 214 28.92 46.12 5.66
N PRO A 215 29.91 46.88 6.17
CA PRO A 215 30.70 46.47 7.34
C PRO A 215 29.88 46.43 8.63
N TRP A 216 28.68 47.01 8.63
CA TRP A 216 27.73 46.98 9.74
C TRP A 216 26.97 45.65 9.87
N HIS A 217 27.03 44.77 8.86
CA HIS A 217 26.37 43.45 8.91
C HIS A 217 27.35 42.37 9.38
N ASP A 218 27.26 41.99 10.65
CA ASP A 218 28.06 40.91 11.24
C ASP A 218 27.44 39.50 11.05
N GLY A 219 26.26 39.43 10.42
CA GLY A 219 25.51 38.20 10.24
C GLY A 219 26.09 37.22 9.21
N LEU A 220 25.32 36.18 8.93
CA LEU A 220 25.68 35.15 7.94
C LEU A 220 25.61 35.72 6.51
N THR A 221 26.40 35.14 5.60
CA THR A 221 26.17 35.29 4.16
C THR A 221 24.95 34.47 3.73
N LEU A 222 24.47 34.67 2.49
CA LEU A 222 23.34 33.90 1.98
C LEU A 222 23.65 32.40 1.93
N LEU A 223 24.85 32.03 1.46
CA LEU A 223 25.24 30.62 1.43
C LEU A 223 25.33 30.02 2.84
N GLU A 224 25.92 30.75 3.80
CA GLU A 224 25.99 30.32 5.20
C GLU A 224 24.60 30.18 5.84
N ALA A 225 23.68 31.09 5.53
CA ALA A 225 22.30 31.01 6.00
C ALA A 225 21.55 29.81 5.39
N LEU A 226 21.81 29.47 4.13
CA LEU A 226 21.28 28.26 3.49
C LEU A 226 21.91 26.99 4.06
N ASP A 227 23.19 27.02 4.42
CA ASP A 227 23.91 25.89 5.01
C ASP A 227 23.48 25.64 6.48
N ALA A 228 22.96 26.66 7.17
CA ALA A 228 22.39 26.56 8.51
C ALA A 228 20.97 25.96 8.56
N LEU A 229 20.34 25.68 7.41
CA LEU A 229 19.00 25.10 7.35
C LEU A 229 19.00 23.66 7.90
N ALA A 230 18.00 23.34 8.73
CA ALA A 230 17.85 22.00 9.27
C ALA A 230 17.18 21.05 8.26
N VAL A 231 17.68 19.83 8.16
CA VAL A 231 17.08 18.77 7.34
C VAL A 231 15.79 18.28 8.02
N PRO A 232 14.62 18.33 7.35
CA PRO A 232 13.38 17.85 7.94
C PRO A 232 13.42 16.32 8.13
N ARG A 233 12.73 15.83 9.17
CA ARG A 233 12.59 14.39 9.42
C ARG A 233 11.82 13.73 8.26
N ARG A 234 12.53 12.91 7.48
CA ARG A 234 11.96 12.10 6.40
C ARG A 234 11.27 10.85 6.96
N VAL A 235 10.09 10.51 6.46
CA VAL A 235 9.30 9.36 6.94
C VAL A 235 9.34 8.23 5.90
N ALA A 236 10.35 7.37 5.98
CA ALA A 236 10.54 6.26 5.05
C ALA A 236 9.65 5.04 5.34
N GLU A 237 9.16 4.90 6.57
CA GLU A 237 8.37 3.72 7.02
C GLU A 237 6.90 3.74 6.55
N LYS A 238 6.41 4.86 6.02
CA LYS A 238 5.04 4.97 5.49
C LYS A 238 4.95 4.41 4.07
N PRO A 239 3.76 3.96 3.62
CA PRO A 239 3.55 3.52 2.26
C PRO A 239 4.01 4.54 1.22
N LEU A 240 4.44 4.04 0.06
CA LEU A 240 5.00 4.86 -1.01
C LEU A 240 3.99 5.88 -1.54
N ARG A 241 4.41 7.15 -1.60
CA ARG A 241 3.71 8.24 -2.30
C ARG A 241 4.72 9.06 -3.07
N VAL A 242 4.56 9.12 -4.39
CA VAL A 242 5.37 9.94 -5.29
C VAL A 242 4.46 10.91 -6.02
N THR A 243 4.69 12.20 -5.85
CA THR A 243 3.90 13.25 -6.50
C THR A 243 4.43 13.47 -7.92
N ILE A 244 3.59 13.23 -8.94
CA ILE A 244 3.99 13.39 -10.34
C ILE A 244 3.96 14.88 -10.69
N GLN A 245 5.12 15.39 -11.09
CA GLN A 245 5.31 16.77 -11.54
C GLN A 245 5.27 16.86 -13.07
N ASN A 246 5.98 15.98 -13.78
CA ASN A 246 6.04 15.96 -15.24
C ASN A 246 6.04 14.53 -15.79
N VAL A 247 5.60 14.38 -17.04
CA VAL A 247 5.62 13.09 -17.76
C VAL A 247 6.15 13.35 -19.17
N PHE A 248 7.14 12.55 -19.58
CA PHE A 248 7.82 12.66 -20.86
C PHE A 248 7.68 11.35 -21.64
N LYS A 249 7.63 11.46 -22.97
CA LYS A 249 7.79 10.32 -23.88
C LYS A 249 9.16 10.42 -24.54
N ILE A 250 10.06 9.52 -24.19
CA ILE A 250 11.43 9.49 -24.71
C ILE A 250 11.56 8.34 -25.70
N THR A 251 11.92 8.66 -26.95
CA THR A 251 12.12 7.67 -28.01
C THR A 251 13.19 6.66 -27.60
N GLY A 252 12.86 5.36 -27.64
CA GLY A 252 13.76 4.26 -27.25
C GLY A 252 13.70 3.87 -25.77
N VAL A 253 13.29 4.76 -24.87
CA VAL A 253 13.18 4.50 -23.41
C VAL A 253 11.72 4.25 -22.99
N GLY A 254 10.77 4.94 -23.61
CA GLY A 254 9.34 4.83 -23.30
C GLY A 254 8.82 6.01 -22.48
N THR A 255 7.92 5.72 -21.54
CA THR A 255 7.30 6.73 -20.66
C THR A 255 8.21 6.99 -19.46
N VAL A 256 8.60 8.25 -19.24
CA VAL A 256 9.39 8.67 -18.06
C VAL A 256 8.55 9.64 -17.25
N ALA A 257 8.32 9.32 -15.98
CA ALA A 257 7.67 10.22 -15.04
C ALA A 257 8.73 10.89 -14.16
N ALA A 258 8.54 12.17 -13.85
CA ALA A 258 9.38 12.93 -12.94
C ALA A 258 8.54 13.43 -11.76
N GLY A 259 9.05 13.26 -10.55
CA GLY A 259 8.33 13.58 -9.33
C GLY A 259 9.20 13.61 -8.08
N CYS A 260 8.57 13.93 -6.95
CA CYS A 260 9.21 13.90 -5.64
C CYS A 260 8.67 12.73 -4.82
N VAL A 261 9.55 11.97 -4.18
CA VAL A 261 9.15 10.92 -3.22
C VAL A 261 8.77 11.61 -1.90
N GLU A 262 7.51 11.53 -1.50
CA GLU A 262 7.01 12.17 -0.28
C GLU A 262 7.10 11.24 0.94
N THR A 263 6.77 9.96 0.75
CA THR A 263 6.84 8.90 1.76
C THR A 263 7.20 7.58 1.10
N GLY A 264 7.75 6.65 1.89
CA GLY A 264 8.17 5.32 1.42
C GLY A 264 9.46 5.34 0.61
N VAL A 265 9.80 4.18 0.04
CA VAL A 265 11.00 3.99 -0.79
C VAL A 265 10.58 3.48 -2.15
N LEU A 266 11.08 4.11 -3.22
CA LEU A 266 10.85 3.69 -4.60
C LEU A 266 12.06 2.90 -5.08
N THR A 267 11.86 1.66 -5.52
CA THR A 267 12.92 0.82 -6.09
C THR A 267 12.55 0.35 -7.51
N PRO A 268 13.54 0.14 -8.39
CA PRO A 268 13.30 -0.53 -9.67
C PRO A 268 12.65 -1.90 -9.47
N GLY A 269 11.68 -2.25 -10.31
CA GLY A 269 10.86 -3.46 -10.21
C GLY A 269 9.54 -3.26 -9.46
N THR A 270 9.37 -2.18 -8.71
CA THR A 270 8.11 -1.87 -8.02
C THR A 270 6.98 -1.68 -9.03
N THR A 271 5.83 -2.32 -8.78
CA THR A 271 4.60 -2.08 -9.54
C THR A 271 3.85 -0.92 -8.91
N LEU A 272 3.73 0.19 -9.64
CA LEU A 272 3.06 1.39 -9.18
C LEU A 272 1.60 1.43 -9.65
N ALA A 273 0.72 1.93 -8.79
CA ALA A 273 -0.61 2.41 -9.10
C ALA A 273 -0.62 3.95 -9.14
N PHE A 274 -1.40 4.55 -10.06
CA PHE A 274 -1.41 6.00 -10.28
C PHE A 274 -2.80 6.59 -10.03
N GLY A 275 -3.04 7.14 -8.84
CA GLY A 275 -4.24 7.92 -8.57
C GLY A 275 -4.20 9.28 -9.31
N PRO A 276 -5.33 9.84 -9.76
CA PRO A 276 -6.71 9.43 -9.49
C PRO A 276 -7.26 8.36 -10.46
N THR A 277 -6.47 7.86 -11.41
CA THR A 277 -6.91 6.78 -12.30
C THR A 277 -6.60 5.42 -11.70
N ASN A 278 -6.96 4.34 -12.40
CA ASN A 278 -6.54 2.98 -12.05
C ASN A 278 -5.37 2.53 -12.93
N ALA A 279 -4.57 3.47 -13.45
CA ALA A 279 -3.42 3.11 -14.27
C ALA A 279 -2.35 2.44 -13.39
N SER A 280 -1.69 1.44 -13.94
CA SER A 280 -0.60 0.71 -13.28
C SER A 280 0.60 0.59 -14.21
N ALA A 281 1.81 0.63 -13.66
CA ALA A 281 3.04 0.46 -14.43
C ALA A 281 4.19 -0.05 -13.57
N VAL A 282 5.15 -0.73 -14.18
CA VAL A 282 6.35 -1.24 -13.50
C VAL A 282 7.51 -0.27 -13.69
N VAL A 283 8.20 0.05 -12.60
CA VAL A 283 9.39 0.91 -12.60
C VAL A 283 10.59 0.14 -13.16
N CYS A 284 11.22 0.66 -14.21
CA CYS A 284 12.38 0.02 -14.84
C CYS A 284 13.71 0.59 -14.33
N SER A 285 13.81 1.91 -14.20
CA SER A 285 15.01 2.61 -13.73
C SER A 285 14.61 3.89 -13.00
N ILE A 286 15.49 4.37 -12.13
CA ILE A 286 15.35 5.61 -11.38
C ILE A 286 16.62 6.42 -11.58
N GLU A 287 16.48 7.71 -11.83
CA GLU A 287 17.56 8.65 -12.07
C GLU A 287 17.34 9.94 -11.27
N ARG A 288 18.44 10.47 -10.73
CA ARG A 288 18.50 11.79 -10.08
C ARG A 288 19.66 12.56 -10.67
N HIS A 289 19.38 13.71 -11.31
CA HIS A 289 20.39 14.54 -11.99
C HIS A 289 21.32 13.74 -12.94
N HIS A 290 20.74 12.86 -13.77
CA HIS A 290 21.45 11.98 -14.71
C HIS A 290 22.33 10.91 -14.06
N MET A 291 22.21 10.68 -12.75
CA MET A 291 22.82 9.54 -12.07
C MET A 291 21.76 8.50 -11.77
N GLN A 292 22.04 7.24 -12.12
CA GLN A 292 21.14 6.13 -11.85
C GLN A 292 21.17 5.79 -10.35
N LEU A 293 19.99 5.56 -9.77
CA LEU A 293 19.81 5.20 -8.37
C LEU A 293 19.28 3.76 -8.25
N SER A 294 19.75 3.05 -7.23
CA SER A 294 19.20 1.73 -6.83
C SER A 294 17.89 1.86 -6.05
N GLU A 295 17.71 2.98 -5.34
CA GLU A 295 16.50 3.34 -4.61
C GLU A 295 16.36 4.86 -4.53
N ALA A 296 15.13 5.35 -4.41
CA ALA A 296 14.83 6.75 -4.10
C ALA A 296 14.05 6.85 -2.80
N ARG A 297 14.46 7.79 -1.95
CA ARG A 297 13.98 7.97 -0.58
C ARG A 297 13.17 9.27 -0.47
N PRO A 298 12.41 9.47 0.64
CA PRO A 298 11.62 10.68 0.78
C PRO A 298 12.48 11.95 0.72
N GLY A 299 12.05 12.92 -0.07
CA GLY A 299 12.78 14.15 -0.42
C GLY A 299 13.50 14.09 -1.77
N ASP A 300 13.76 12.90 -2.32
CA ASP A 300 14.44 12.79 -3.60
C ASP A 300 13.52 13.21 -4.75
N HIS A 301 14.02 14.15 -5.57
CA HIS A 301 13.44 14.49 -6.87
C HIS A 301 14.04 13.57 -7.93
N VAL A 302 13.21 12.70 -8.51
CA VAL A 302 13.66 11.64 -9.42
C VAL A 302 12.87 11.59 -10.71
N GLY A 303 13.55 11.24 -11.79
CA GLY A 303 12.96 10.75 -13.02
C GLY A 303 13.00 9.23 -13.02
N PHE A 304 11.90 8.57 -13.35
CA PHE A 304 11.85 7.10 -13.39
C PHE A 304 11.11 6.60 -14.62
N THR A 305 11.66 5.56 -15.22
CA THR A 305 11.15 4.95 -16.45
C THR A 305 10.07 3.93 -16.13
N LEU A 306 8.97 3.95 -16.89
CA LEU A 306 7.81 3.12 -16.66
C LEU A 306 7.52 2.20 -17.85
N ARG A 307 7.18 0.94 -17.55
CA ARG A 307 6.72 -0.05 -18.52
C ARG A 307 5.25 -0.40 -18.27
N GLY A 308 4.48 -0.54 -19.35
CA GLY A 308 3.06 -0.91 -19.30
C GLY A 308 2.09 0.27 -19.25
N VAL A 309 2.57 1.51 -19.43
CA VAL A 309 1.71 2.71 -19.47
C VAL A 309 2.16 3.70 -20.55
N GLU A 310 1.18 4.27 -21.26
CA GLU A 310 1.40 5.36 -22.22
C GLU A 310 1.53 6.70 -21.49
N ALA A 311 2.40 7.59 -21.98
CA ALA A 311 2.60 8.92 -21.41
C ALA A 311 1.31 9.77 -21.36
N SER A 312 0.33 9.50 -22.24
CA SER A 312 -0.95 10.20 -22.28
C SER A 312 -1.91 9.83 -21.13
N ALA A 313 -1.68 8.67 -20.49
CA ALA A 313 -2.47 8.16 -19.37
C ALA A 313 -2.06 8.78 -18.03
N LEU A 314 -0.85 9.33 -17.94
CA LEU A 314 -0.31 9.99 -16.75
C LEU A 314 -0.23 11.51 -16.96
N ARG A 315 -0.41 12.28 -15.89
CA ARG A 315 -0.37 13.75 -15.94
C ARG A 315 0.19 14.31 -14.63
N ARG A 316 0.62 15.57 -14.69
CA ARG A 316 0.92 16.36 -13.48
C ARG A 316 -0.28 16.36 -12.53
N GLY A 317 0.00 16.22 -11.24
CA GLY A 317 -1.03 16.11 -10.21
C GLY A 317 -1.48 14.68 -9.93
N PHE A 318 -0.95 13.68 -10.63
CA PHE A 318 -1.16 12.29 -10.27
C PHE A 318 -0.24 11.92 -9.11
N VAL A 319 -0.62 10.89 -8.38
CA VAL A 319 0.15 10.34 -7.26
C VAL A 319 0.42 8.88 -7.55
N ALA A 320 1.70 8.52 -7.64
CA ALA A 320 2.11 7.14 -7.75
C ALA A 320 2.30 6.53 -6.36
N SER A 321 1.89 5.29 -6.20
CA SER A 321 2.00 4.51 -4.96
C SER A 321 2.32 3.07 -5.30
N ASP A 322 2.79 2.29 -4.34
CA ASP A 322 2.87 0.85 -4.49
C ASP A 322 1.47 0.26 -4.75
N ALA A 323 1.32 -0.58 -5.77
CA ALA A 323 0.05 -1.19 -6.13
C ALA A 323 -0.42 -2.25 -5.12
N GLY A 324 0.52 -2.95 -4.46
CA GLY A 324 0.25 -3.98 -3.47
C GLY A 324 0.14 -3.47 -2.03
N LEU A 325 0.59 -2.24 -1.76
CA LEU A 325 0.65 -1.68 -0.42
C LEU A 325 0.02 -0.27 -0.35
N ASP A 326 -1.26 -0.21 0.02
CA ASP A 326 -2.07 1.01 0.15
C ASP A 326 -2.01 1.93 -1.09
N PRO A 327 -2.67 1.56 -2.20
CA PRO A 327 -2.63 2.34 -3.42
C PRO A 327 -3.38 3.68 -3.27
N ALA A 328 -2.80 4.73 -3.85
CA ALA A 328 -3.37 6.06 -3.95
C ALA A 328 -4.59 6.04 -4.89
N LYS A 329 -5.71 6.64 -4.48
CA LYS A 329 -7.00 6.61 -5.22
C LYS A 329 -7.56 8.01 -5.37
N ALA A 330 -8.46 8.17 -6.34
CA ALA A 330 -9.25 9.40 -6.46
C ALA A 330 -10.07 9.65 -5.18
N ALA A 331 -10.27 10.92 -4.82
CA ALA A 331 -11.23 11.36 -3.83
C ALA A 331 -12.59 11.62 -4.49
N ALA A 332 -13.65 11.03 -3.94
CA ALA A 332 -15.02 11.36 -4.31
C ALA A 332 -15.44 12.65 -3.59
N GLU A 333 -15.20 12.68 -2.28
CA GLU A 333 -15.45 13.81 -1.41
C GLU A 333 -14.34 13.84 -0.36
N PHE A 334 -14.01 15.02 0.16
CA PHE A 334 -13.05 15.15 1.24
C PHE A 334 -13.43 16.32 2.14
N THR A 335 -13.31 16.09 3.45
CA THR A 335 -13.60 17.07 4.48
C THR A 335 -12.33 17.86 4.79
N VAL A 336 -12.41 19.17 4.68
CA VAL A 336 -11.30 20.10 4.84
C VAL A 336 -11.65 21.16 5.87
N GLN A 337 -10.73 21.43 6.78
CA GLN A 337 -10.80 22.63 7.61
C GLN A 337 -10.11 23.77 6.87
N LEU A 338 -10.87 24.79 6.48
CA LEU A 338 -10.42 25.95 5.73
C LEU A 338 -10.37 27.19 6.64
N VAL A 339 -9.37 28.03 6.40
CA VAL A 339 -9.30 29.42 6.87
C VAL A 339 -9.55 30.31 5.66
N ILE A 340 -10.64 31.07 5.69
CA ILE A 340 -11.01 31.97 4.59
C ILE A 340 -10.19 33.26 4.70
N LEU A 341 -9.30 33.47 3.74
CA LEU A 341 -8.36 34.58 3.71
C LEU A 341 -8.95 35.80 2.99
N HIS A 342 -9.60 35.56 1.86
CA HIS A 342 -10.23 36.60 1.05
C HIS A 342 -11.36 36.00 0.22
N ALA A 343 -12.60 36.31 0.56
CA ALA A 343 -13.76 35.87 -0.20
C ALA A 343 -14.29 37.01 -1.09
N PRO A 344 -14.62 36.75 -2.37
CA PRO A 344 -15.26 37.73 -3.26
C PRO A 344 -16.70 38.09 -2.86
N GLY A 345 -17.22 37.45 -1.80
CA GLY A 345 -18.56 37.62 -1.25
C GLY A 345 -18.83 36.54 -0.19
N ARG A 346 -20.11 36.24 0.06
CA ARG A 346 -20.52 35.11 0.92
C ARG A 346 -20.34 33.79 0.17
N LEU A 347 -19.42 32.93 0.63
CA LEU A 347 -19.22 31.60 0.04
C LEU A 347 -20.32 30.67 0.52
N ARG A 348 -21.01 30.01 -0.41
CA ARG A 348 -22.13 29.11 -0.15
C ARG A 348 -21.88 27.73 -0.74
N CYS A 349 -22.67 26.75 -0.30
CA CYS A 349 -22.73 25.45 -0.96
C CYS A 349 -23.01 25.62 -2.48
N GLY A 350 -22.27 24.89 -3.30
CA GLY A 350 -22.28 25.01 -4.76
C GLY A 350 -21.16 25.88 -5.34
N TYR A 351 -20.40 26.63 -4.52
CA TYR A 351 -19.21 27.37 -4.96
C TYR A 351 -18.15 26.43 -5.56
N ARG A 352 -17.49 26.84 -6.66
CA ARG A 352 -16.58 25.98 -7.46
C ARG A 352 -15.19 26.58 -7.68
N PRO A 353 -14.37 26.72 -6.63
CA PRO A 353 -13.00 27.20 -6.78
C PRO A 353 -12.06 26.11 -7.31
N THR A 354 -10.86 26.53 -7.73
CA THR A 354 -9.76 25.61 -8.02
C THR A 354 -9.03 25.28 -6.72
N VAL A 355 -8.94 23.99 -6.39
CA VAL A 355 -8.20 23.49 -5.24
C VAL A 355 -6.85 22.96 -5.71
N HIS A 356 -5.80 23.48 -5.09
CA HIS A 356 -4.44 23.02 -5.27
C HIS A 356 -4.06 22.13 -4.08
N CYS A 357 -3.49 20.97 -4.35
CA CYS A 357 -2.88 20.07 -3.37
C CYS A 357 -1.66 19.45 -4.05
N HIS A 358 -0.50 19.40 -3.37
CA HIS A 358 0.76 18.97 -3.98
C HIS A 358 0.98 19.59 -5.38
N SER A 359 1.19 18.75 -6.40
CA SER A 359 1.25 19.10 -7.81
C SER A 359 -0.10 19.20 -8.55
N ALA A 360 -1.23 18.82 -7.92
CA ALA A 360 -2.56 18.85 -8.50
C ALA A 360 -3.23 20.23 -8.40
N ALA A 361 -4.04 20.55 -9.42
CA ALA A 361 -4.91 21.72 -9.42
C ALA A 361 -6.22 21.33 -10.12
N VAL A 362 -7.29 21.19 -9.34
CA VAL A 362 -8.58 20.65 -9.80
C VAL A 362 -9.73 21.51 -9.28
N ALA A 363 -10.69 21.83 -10.15
CA ALA A 363 -11.92 22.50 -9.73
C ALA A 363 -12.69 21.59 -8.77
N CYS A 364 -13.03 22.09 -7.59
CA CYS A 364 -13.80 21.34 -6.60
C CYS A 364 -15.05 22.12 -6.21
N ARG A 365 -16.15 21.40 -6.00
CA ARG A 365 -17.41 21.98 -5.56
C ARG A 365 -17.54 21.92 -4.05
N PHE A 366 -17.99 23.00 -3.43
CA PHE A 366 -18.43 23.06 -2.04
C PHE A 366 -19.73 22.26 -1.92
N VAL A 367 -19.68 21.07 -1.35
CA VAL A 367 -20.85 20.19 -1.18
C VAL A 367 -21.65 20.61 0.04
N ALA A 368 -20.97 20.81 1.16
CA ALA A 368 -21.57 21.22 2.43
C ALA A 368 -20.57 22.02 3.25
N ILE A 369 -21.05 23.01 4.00
CA ILE A 369 -20.30 23.67 5.06
C ILE A 369 -20.87 23.10 6.36
N ARG A 370 -20.04 22.41 7.14
CA ARG A 370 -20.48 21.63 8.31
C ARG A 370 -20.40 22.40 9.59
N GLU A 371 -19.33 23.15 9.78
CA GLU A 371 -19.05 23.82 11.05
C GLU A 371 -18.32 25.12 10.76
N LYS A 372 -18.67 26.16 11.49
CA LYS A 372 -17.86 27.36 11.67
C LYS A 372 -17.18 27.25 13.03
N LEU A 373 -15.88 27.49 13.04
CA LEU A 373 -15.02 27.33 14.21
C LEU A 373 -14.50 28.68 14.68
N ASP A 374 -14.33 28.84 15.98
CA ASP A 374 -13.59 29.97 16.53
C ASP A 374 -12.10 29.84 16.18
N ARG A 375 -11.48 30.94 15.74
CA ARG A 375 -10.09 30.93 15.29
C ARG A 375 -9.09 30.68 16.42
N ALA A 376 -9.42 31.10 17.65
CA ALA A 376 -8.51 31.04 18.79
C ALA A 376 -8.71 29.74 19.58
N THR A 377 -9.95 29.34 19.85
CA THR A 377 -10.24 28.15 20.67
C THR A 377 -10.42 26.88 19.85
N GLY A 378 -10.81 27.01 18.57
CA GLY A 378 -11.15 25.87 17.72
C GLY A 378 -12.52 25.26 18.02
N ASP A 379 -13.31 25.86 18.91
CA ASP A 379 -14.64 25.38 19.26
C ASP A 379 -15.64 25.66 18.15
N VAL A 380 -16.69 24.83 18.07
CA VAL A 380 -17.77 25.03 17.11
C VAL A 380 -18.62 26.21 17.53
N VAL A 381 -18.62 27.26 16.70
CA VAL A 381 -19.44 28.46 16.86
C VAL A 381 -20.82 28.26 16.23
N GLU A 382 -20.87 27.61 15.08
CA GLU A 382 -22.10 27.39 14.33
C GLU A 382 -22.03 26.07 13.56
N THR A 383 -23.11 25.27 13.61
CA THR A 383 -23.25 24.02 12.86
C THR A 383 -24.12 24.21 11.62
N ASP A 384 -23.68 23.65 10.49
CA ASP A 384 -24.27 23.75 9.15
C ASP A 384 -24.63 25.20 8.73
N PRO A 385 -23.68 26.15 8.74
CA PRO A 385 -23.95 27.55 8.38
C PRO A 385 -24.33 27.71 6.89
N GLU A 386 -25.21 28.66 6.58
CA GLU A 386 -25.63 28.93 5.19
C GLU A 386 -24.49 29.49 4.32
N SER A 387 -23.57 30.26 4.91
CA SER A 387 -22.46 30.87 4.20
C SER A 387 -21.28 31.20 5.12
N VAL A 388 -20.07 31.26 4.54
CA VAL A 388 -18.86 31.73 5.23
C VAL A 388 -18.26 32.95 4.53
N GLU A 389 -17.61 33.81 5.31
CA GLU A 389 -17.03 35.08 4.87
C GLU A 389 -15.53 35.16 5.16
N THR A 390 -14.90 36.25 4.73
CA THR A 390 -13.47 36.52 4.99
C THR A 390 -13.20 36.53 6.50
N GLY A 391 -12.18 35.78 6.93
CA GLY A 391 -11.76 35.67 8.33
C GLY A 391 -12.30 34.43 9.04
N ASP A 392 -13.32 33.76 8.48
CA ASP A 392 -13.92 32.58 9.09
C ASP A 392 -13.00 31.36 9.01
N VAL A 393 -13.08 30.51 10.04
CA VAL A 393 -12.54 29.15 10.02
C VAL A 393 -13.73 28.20 9.91
N CYS A 394 -13.69 27.26 8.98
CA CYS A 394 -14.83 26.37 8.76
C CYS A 394 -14.42 24.97 8.29
N THR A 395 -15.22 23.97 8.64
CA THR A 395 -15.13 22.61 8.12
C THR A 395 -16.05 22.47 6.90
N VAL A 396 -15.48 22.19 5.73
CA VAL A 396 -16.19 22.10 4.45
C VAL A 396 -15.97 20.73 3.81
N VAL A 397 -17.01 20.18 3.21
CA VAL A 397 -16.92 19.00 2.34
C VAL A 397 -16.77 19.46 0.90
N LEU A 398 -15.68 19.05 0.25
CA LEU A 398 -15.36 19.35 -1.14
C LEU A 398 -15.47 18.09 -2.00
N ALA A 399 -15.98 18.24 -3.22
CA ALA A 399 -15.99 17.18 -4.24
C ALA A 399 -15.19 17.61 -5.47
N PRO A 400 -14.17 16.84 -5.91
CA PRO A 400 -13.46 17.13 -7.16
C PRO A 400 -14.37 17.02 -8.37
N GLU A 401 -14.22 17.92 -9.34
CA GLU A 401 -14.91 17.86 -10.62
C GLU A 401 -13.98 17.38 -11.74
N GLY A 402 -14.55 16.82 -12.81
CA GLY A 402 -13.80 16.38 -13.98
C GLY A 402 -13.02 15.08 -13.76
N ARG A 403 -11.69 15.12 -13.95
CA ARG A 403 -10.83 13.92 -14.01
C ARG A 403 -10.44 13.33 -12.64
N GLY A 404 -11.05 13.82 -11.57
CA GLY A 404 -10.75 13.42 -10.20
C GLY A 404 -9.48 14.07 -9.66
N MET A 405 -9.25 13.88 -8.36
CA MET A 405 -8.12 14.41 -7.62
C MET A 405 -7.72 13.38 -6.57
N THR A 406 -6.43 13.18 -6.33
CA THR A 406 -5.96 12.34 -5.23
C THR A 406 -5.60 13.25 -4.07
N VAL A 407 -6.20 13.03 -2.91
CA VAL A 407 -5.85 13.71 -1.66
C VAL A 407 -5.84 12.68 -0.55
N GLU A 408 -5.08 12.95 0.51
CA GLU A 408 -5.01 12.08 1.69
C GLU A 408 -5.27 12.92 2.95
N ALA A 409 -5.62 12.25 4.05
CA ALA A 409 -5.81 12.94 5.33
C ALA A 409 -4.46 13.50 5.83
N PHE A 410 -4.46 14.76 6.29
CA PHE A 410 -3.26 15.47 6.74
C PHE A 410 -2.50 14.73 7.85
N GLN A 411 -3.23 14.10 8.78
CA GLN A 411 -2.62 13.32 9.86
C GLN A 411 -1.83 12.12 9.35
N GLN A 412 -2.28 11.51 8.25
CA GLN A 412 -1.63 10.35 7.63
C GLN A 412 -0.51 10.78 6.69
N TYR A 413 -0.79 11.71 5.77
CA TYR A 413 0.15 12.19 4.77
C TYR A 413 0.14 13.73 4.72
N PRO A 414 0.97 14.41 5.52
CA PRO A 414 0.95 15.88 5.62
C PRO A 414 1.09 16.60 4.27
N THR A 415 1.99 16.13 3.38
CA THR A 415 2.20 16.77 2.08
C THR A 415 1.00 16.64 1.13
N LEU A 416 0.24 15.54 1.23
CA LEU A 416 -0.94 15.27 0.39
C LEU A 416 -2.26 15.76 1.03
N GLY A 417 -2.19 16.34 2.23
CA GLY A 417 -3.34 16.81 2.99
C GLY A 417 -3.39 18.32 3.21
N ARG A 418 -2.50 19.10 2.59
CA ARG A 418 -2.52 20.57 2.61
C ARG A 418 -3.12 21.10 1.32
N VAL A 419 -4.10 21.98 1.44
CA VAL A 419 -4.82 22.52 0.29
C VAL A 419 -4.82 24.04 0.26
N VAL A 420 -4.75 24.58 -0.95
CA VAL A 420 -4.90 26.01 -1.25
C VAL A 420 -6.07 26.16 -2.20
N VAL A 421 -7.05 26.97 -1.80
CA VAL A 421 -8.25 27.25 -2.58
C VAL A 421 -8.08 28.59 -3.29
N ARG A 422 -8.17 28.60 -4.62
CA ARG A 422 -8.04 29.78 -5.45
C ARG A 422 -9.25 30.00 -6.33
N ASP A 423 -9.56 31.26 -6.58
CA ASP A 423 -10.53 31.68 -7.57
C ASP A 423 -10.04 32.94 -8.29
N SER A 424 -10.23 32.97 -9.61
CA SER A 424 -9.89 34.11 -10.48
C SER A 424 -8.50 34.72 -10.21
N GLY A 425 -7.50 33.85 -10.01
CA GLY A 425 -6.11 34.24 -9.77
C GLY A 425 -5.81 34.78 -8.36
N THR A 426 -6.76 34.70 -7.42
CA THR A 426 -6.57 35.06 -6.00
C THR A 426 -6.62 33.84 -5.09
N THR A 427 -5.91 33.91 -3.97
CA THR A 427 -5.99 32.90 -2.91
C THR A 427 -7.16 33.20 -1.99
N VAL A 428 -8.18 32.34 -2.01
CA VAL A 428 -9.42 32.52 -1.25
C VAL A 428 -9.32 31.91 0.14
N ALA A 429 -8.77 30.70 0.23
CA ALA A 429 -8.64 29.99 1.48
C ALA A 429 -7.43 29.05 1.47
N VAL A 430 -6.98 28.68 2.66
CA VAL A 430 -5.97 27.63 2.88
C VAL A 430 -6.50 26.66 3.92
N GLY A 431 -6.09 25.41 3.86
CA GLY A 431 -6.59 24.44 4.83
C GLY A 431 -5.93 23.09 4.80
N ILE A 432 -6.45 22.24 5.68
CA ILE A 432 -5.98 20.87 5.87
C ILE A 432 -7.12 19.88 5.70
N VAL A 433 -6.82 18.79 5.00
CA VAL A 433 -7.74 17.67 4.78
C VAL A 433 -7.83 16.86 6.08
N LYS A 434 -9.02 16.79 6.65
CA LYS A 434 -9.31 16.00 7.87
C LYS A 434 -9.62 14.55 7.53
N ALA A 435 -10.45 14.34 6.50
CA ALA A 435 -10.90 13.02 6.07
C ALA A 435 -11.13 12.99 4.57
N VAL A 436 -10.96 11.82 3.95
CA VAL A 436 -11.15 11.61 2.51
C VAL A 436 -12.05 10.42 2.29
N LYS A 437 -13.13 10.62 1.55
CA LYS A 437 -13.95 9.56 0.98
C LYS A 437 -13.41 9.27 -0.42
N LYS A 438 -12.66 8.17 -0.56
CA LYS A 438 -12.07 7.76 -1.84
C LYS A 438 -13.19 7.34 -2.82
N VAL A 439 -13.01 7.61 -4.12
CA VAL A 439 -13.89 7.12 -5.19
C VAL A 439 -13.81 5.61 -5.15
N GLU A 440 -14.93 5.02 -4.78
CA GLU A 440 -15.09 3.60 -4.84
C GLU A 440 -15.37 3.19 -6.27
N THR A 441 -14.65 2.19 -6.76
CA THR A 441 -14.96 1.52 -8.02
C THR A 441 -16.44 1.09 -8.01
N ARG A 442 -17.09 1.14 -9.18
CA ARG A 442 -18.54 0.85 -9.37
C ARG A 442 -19.00 -0.48 -8.74
N ALA A 443 -18.05 -1.37 -8.49
CA ALA A 443 -18.21 -2.66 -7.88
C ALA A 443 -18.40 -2.61 -6.32
N ARG A 444 -17.81 -1.64 -5.61
CA ARG A 444 -17.98 -1.42 -4.15
C ARG A 444 -19.33 -0.82 -3.74
N ARG A 445 -19.96 0.00 -4.60
CA ARG A 445 -21.30 0.57 -4.33
C ARG A 445 -22.39 -0.49 -4.24
N LYS A 446 -22.26 -1.58 -5.02
CA LYS A 446 -23.13 -2.76 -4.91
C LYS A 446 -22.86 -3.50 -3.59
N TYR A 447 -21.58 -3.67 -3.24
CA TYR A 447 -21.15 -4.27 -1.98
C TYR A 447 -21.69 -3.52 -0.76
N GLN A 448 -21.46 -2.21 -0.58
CA GLN A 448 -21.87 -1.45 0.62
C GLN A 448 -23.39 -1.43 0.87
N SER A 449 -24.22 -1.41 -0.19
CA SER A 449 -25.68 -1.50 -0.01
C SER A 449 -26.15 -2.89 0.43
N MET A 450 -25.35 -3.94 0.17
CA MET A 450 -25.60 -5.32 0.58
C MET A 450 -24.87 -5.69 1.89
N THR A 451 -23.68 -5.14 2.20
CA THR A 451 -22.97 -5.36 3.47
C THR A 451 -23.62 -4.67 4.64
N ALA A 452 -24.48 -3.68 4.44
CA ALA A 452 -25.42 -3.24 5.48
C ALA A 452 -26.31 -4.40 6.01
N ARG A 453 -26.40 -5.53 5.28
CA ARG A 453 -27.09 -6.77 5.69
C ARG A 453 -26.16 -7.94 6.08
N ARG A 454 -24.86 -7.88 5.77
CA ARG A 454 -23.87 -8.99 5.92
C ARG A 454 -22.53 -8.56 6.55
N SER A 455 -22.41 -7.37 7.14
CA SER A 455 -21.20 -6.97 7.88
C SER A 455 -21.15 -7.64 9.25
N THR A 456 -19.95 -7.87 9.78
CA THR A 456 -19.70 -8.24 11.19
C THR A 456 -20.43 -7.27 12.12
N THR A 457 -21.65 -7.62 12.56
CA THR A 457 -22.47 -6.74 13.39
C THR A 457 -21.93 -6.76 14.83
N PRO A 458 -22.10 -5.67 15.60
CA PRO A 458 -21.82 -5.69 17.04
C PRO A 458 -22.54 -6.85 17.76
N THR A 459 -23.73 -7.23 17.27
CA THR A 459 -24.50 -8.39 17.74
C THR A 459 -23.76 -9.71 17.51
N PHE A 460 -23.20 -9.93 16.31
CA PHE A 460 -22.41 -11.13 16.03
C PHE A 460 -21.15 -11.19 16.90
N LEU A 461 -20.43 -10.08 17.07
CA LEU A 461 -19.23 -10.07 17.93
C LEU A 461 -19.58 -10.37 19.39
N ALA A 462 -20.70 -9.86 19.88
CA ALA A 462 -21.19 -10.18 21.22
C ALA A 462 -21.57 -11.66 21.36
N GLU A 463 -22.17 -12.26 20.33
CA GLU A 463 -22.48 -13.69 20.31
C GLU A 463 -21.19 -14.53 20.28
N LEU A 464 -20.26 -14.21 19.37
CA LEU A 464 -18.97 -14.88 19.26
C LEU A 464 -18.20 -14.87 20.60
N GLN A 465 -18.25 -13.76 21.34
CA GLN A 465 -17.60 -13.63 22.64
C GLN A 465 -18.20 -14.53 23.75
N ARG A 466 -19.43 -15.04 23.59
CA ARG A 466 -20.03 -15.99 24.54
C ARG A 466 -19.43 -17.39 24.45
N HIS A 467 -18.81 -17.72 23.33
CA HIS A 467 -18.19 -19.02 23.09
C HIS A 467 -16.73 -19.02 23.54
N GLU A 468 -16.27 -20.09 24.18
CA GLU A 468 -14.90 -20.19 24.67
C GLU A 468 -13.91 -20.43 23.53
N LEU A 469 -12.74 -19.77 23.60
CA LEU A 469 -11.60 -20.03 22.72
C LEU A 469 -10.95 -21.36 23.08
N LEU A 470 -10.56 -22.13 22.07
CA LEU A 470 -9.80 -23.35 22.30
C LEU A 470 -8.39 -23.04 22.81
N ARG A 471 -7.99 -23.71 23.89
CA ARG A 471 -6.64 -23.62 24.47
C ARG A 471 -5.88 -24.93 24.39
N THR A 472 -4.54 -24.84 24.38
CA THR A 472 -3.65 -26.00 24.23
C THR A 472 -3.64 -26.98 25.42
N HIS A 473 -4.02 -26.57 26.63
CA HIS A 473 -4.09 -27.48 27.81
C HIS A 473 -5.38 -28.30 27.93
N GLU A 474 -6.38 -28.08 27.08
CA GLU A 474 -7.70 -28.70 27.24
C GLU A 474 -7.62 -30.22 27.06
N LYS A 475 -7.71 -30.98 28.15
CA LYS A 475 -7.66 -32.45 28.12
C LYS A 475 -8.80 -33.01 27.27
N GLY A 476 -8.50 -33.99 26.41
CA GLY A 476 -9.47 -34.60 25.49
C GLY A 476 -9.81 -33.72 24.27
N SER A 477 -9.00 -32.69 24.00
CA SER A 477 -9.05 -31.93 22.75
C SER A 477 -7.94 -32.36 21.80
N PHE A 478 -8.17 -32.20 20.50
CA PHE A 478 -7.14 -32.42 19.49
C PHE A 478 -5.92 -31.51 19.71
N ALA A 479 -6.14 -30.29 20.20
CA ALA A 479 -5.09 -29.33 20.51
C ALA A 479 -4.10 -29.89 21.53
N ASN A 480 -4.60 -30.51 22.61
CA ASN A 480 -3.75 -31.04 23.68
C ASN A 480 -2.95 -32.27 23.24
N GLU A 481 -3.57 -33.19 22.51
CA GLU A 481 -2.88 -34.36 21.94
C GLU A 481 -1.81 -33.94 20.92
N THR A 482 -2.16 -32.98 20.06
CA THR A 482 -1.30 -32.46 19.01
C THR A 482 -0.05 -31.79 19.58
N TYR A 483 -0.19 -30.95 20.62
CA TYR A 483 0.95 -30.26 21.24
C TYR A 483 1.84 -31.15 22.10
N ARG A 484 1.29 -32.20 22.72
CA ARG A 484 2.07 -33.12 23.57
C ARG A 484 2.89 -34.11 22.78
N VAL A 485 2.39 -34.56 21.63
CA VAL A 485 2.96 -35.72 20.92
C VAL A 485 3.32 -35.36 19.48
N ARG A 486 2.34 -34.94 18.68
CA ARG A 486 2.47 -34.83 17.22
C ARG A 486 3.42 -33.71 16.78
N ILE A 487 3.21 -32.52 17.30
CA ILE A 487 3.93 -31.31 16.87
C ILE A 487 5.42 -31.36 17.21
N PRO A 488 5.85 -31.76 18.43
CA PRO A 488 7.26 -31.95 18.71
C PRO A 488 7.94 -32.96 17.78
N GLN A 489 7.26 -34.06 17.45
CA GLN A 489 7.78 -35.06 16.51
C GLN A 489 7.94 -34.47 15.10
N LEU A 490 6.93 -33.73 14.62
CA LEU A 490 6.94 -33.08 13.32
C LEU A 490 8.10 -32.07 13.17
N VAL A 491 8.39 -31.29 14.22
CA VAL A 491 9.52 -30.36 14.22
C VAL A 491 10.86 -31.12 14.15
N ARG A 492 11.00 -32.22 14.88
CA ARG A 492 12.20 -33.08 14.81
C ARG A 492 12.36 -33.73 13.44
N GLU A 493 11.28 -34.24 12.86
CA GLU A 493 11.29 -34.79 11.50
C GLU A 493 11.67 -33.71 10.48
N THR A 494 11.13 -32.49 10.61
CA THR A 494 11.49 -31.36 9.73
C THR A 494 12.99 -31.04 9.83
N ALA A 495 13.56 -31.06 11.03
CA ALA A 495 14.99 -30.86 11.24
C ALA A 495 15.83 -31.95 10.55
N GLU A 496 15.47 -33.22 10.71
CA GLU A 496 16.18 -34.35 10.09
C GLU A 496 16.09 -34.33 8.55
N HIS A 497 14.92 -34.07 7.98
CA HIS A 497 14.76 -33.95 6.51
C HIS A 497 15.59 -32.81 5.91
N ASN A 498 15.93 -31.80 6.71
CA ASN A 498 16.72 -30.64 6.29
C ASN A 498 18.18 -30.68 6.78
N LYS A 499 18.63 -31.79 7.41
CA LYS A 499 19.95 -31.88 8.06
C LYS A 499 21.12 -31.52 7.16
N CYS A 500 21.08 -31.88 5.88
CA CYS A 500 22.14 -31.55 4.91
C CYS A 500 22.18 -30.07 4.52
N ARG A 501 21.10 -29.32 4.77
CA ARG A 501 20.93 -27.90 4.40
C ARG A 501 21.12 -26.95 5.59
N LEU A 502 20.69 -27.36 6.78
CA LEU A 502 20.74 -26.54 7.98
C LEU A 502 22.17 -26.42 8.50
N ALA A 503 22.54 -25.22 8.97
CA ALA A 503 23.73 -25.07 9.80
C ALA A 503 23.54 -25.81 11.14
N GLY A 504 24.64 -26.24 11.77
CA GLY A 504 24.57 -26.97 13.06
C GLY A 504 23.73 -26.25 14.12
N ALA A 505 23.89 -24.92 14.24
CA ALA A 505 23.10 -24.10 15.16
C ALA A 505 21.60 -24.02 14.80
N GLU A 506 21.25 -24.06 13.51
CA GLU A 506 19.85 -24.04 13.04
C GLU A 506 19.17 -25.40 13.32
N PHE A 507 19.91 -26.50 13.12
CA PHE A 507 19.46 -27.85 13.46
C PHE A 507 19.21 -27.99 14.97
N ASP A 508 20.18 -27.59 15.80
CA ASP A 508 20.05 -27.65 17.26
C ASP A 508 18.90 -26.76 17.78
N ALA A 509 18.69 -25.59 17.17
CA ALA A 509 17.60 -24.69 17.55
C ALA A 509 16.20 -25.26 17.22
N LEU A 510 16.04 -26.04 16.15
CA LEU A 510 14.80 -26.75 15.86
C LEU A 510 14.53 -27.87 16.87
N LEU A 511 15.57 -28.62 17.26
CA LEU A 511 15.44 -29.64 18.30
C LEU A 511 15.07 -29.01 19.65
N GLN A 512 15.70 -27.89 20.00
CA GLN A 512 15.36 -27.12 21.20
C GLN A 512 13.90 -26.64 21.17
N LEU A 513 13.42 -26.15 20.03
CA LEU A 513 12.01 -25.74 19.88
C LEU A 513 11.05 -26.92 20.11
N ALA A 514 11.38 -28.11 19.62
CA ALA A 514 10.60 -29.33 19.86
C ALA A 514 10.57 -29.72 21.35
N ASP A 515 11.68 -29.56 22.07
CA ASP A 515 11.75 -29.84 23.51
C ASP A 515 10.99 -28.79 24.35
N GLU A 516 11.06 -27.52 23.97
CA GLU A 516 10.29 -26.41 24.56
C GLU A 516 8.78 -26.67 24.46
N LEU A 517 8.31 -27.17 23.32
CA LEU A 517 6.92 -27.57 23.12
C LEU A 517 6.51 -28.71 24.07
N SER A 518 7.32 -29.78 24.15
CA SER A 518 7.03 -30.93 25.02
C SER A 518 7.02 -30.57 26.51
N THR A 519 7.86 -29.61 26.93
CA THR A 519 7.97 -29.17 28.33
C THR A 519 6.97 -28.08 28.71
N GLY A 520 6.26 -27.50 27.73
CA GLY A 520 5.35 -26.38 27.96
C GLY A 520 6.09 -25.10 28.34
N ALA A 521 7.26 -24.86 27.76
CA ALA A 521 8.06 -23.67 28.00
C ALA A 521 7.32 -22.38 27.59
N ARG A 522 7.87 -21.24 28.02
CA ARG A 522 7.39 -19.92 27.61
C ARG A 522 7.48 -19.76 26.10
N VAL A 523 6.46 -19.16 25.49
CA VAL A 523 6.49 -18.74 24.09
C VAL A 523 7.48 -17.57 23.95
N ARG A 524 8.56 -17.79 23.19
CA ARG A 524 9.58 -16.75 22.90
C ARG A 524 9.01 -15.68 21.96
N LEU A 525 9.54 -14.46 22.05
CA LEU A 525 9.22 -13.39 21.12
C LEU A 525 9.93 -13.59 19.78
N PRO A 526 9.37 -13.08 18.66
CA PRO A 526 9.99 -13.18 17.35
C PRO A 526 11.44 -12.68 17.33
N SER A 527 11.72 -11.58 18.05
CA SER A 527 13.06 -10.97 18.16
C SER A 527 14.14 -11.88 18.74
N GLU A 528 13.76 -12.96 19.41
CA GLU A 528 14.68 -13.94 19.98
C GLU A 528 15.14 -14.99 18.95
N TYR A 529 14.62 -14.95 17.73
CA TYR A 529 14.98 -15.84 16.62
C TYR A 529 15.88 -15.14 15.58
N PRO A 530 16.76 -15.88 14.88
CA PRO A 530 17.81 -15.30 14.04
C PRO A 530 17.30 -14.47 12.85
N ASP A 531 16.27 -14.95 12.15
CA ASP A 531 15.73 -14.31 10.94
C ASP A 531 14.56 -13.35 11.23
N ALA A 532 14.35 -12.96 12.49
CA ALA A 532 13.25 -12.08 12.89
C ALA A 532 13.19 -10.78 12.08
N LYS A 533 14.34 -10.18 11.79
CA LYS A 533 14.39 -8.91 11.03
C LYS A 533 14.02 -9.07 9.55
N LEU A 534 14.00 -10.30 9.03
CA LEU A 534 13.72 -10.60 7.64
C LEU A 534 12.26 -11.00 7.39
N SER A 535 11.55 -11.46 8.42
CA SER A 535 10.14 -11.82 8.30
C SER A 535 9.27 -10.55 8.27
N PRO A 536 8.34 -10.42 7.28
CA PRO A 536 7.38 -9.32 7.23
C PRO A 536 6.37 -9.38 8.39
N MET A 537 6.28 -10.53 9.08
CA MET A 537 5.32 -10.81 10.14
C MET A 537 5.82 -10.52 11.54
N THR A 538 7.09 -10.19 11.71
CA THR A 538 7.71 -10.00 13.02
C THR A 538 7.00 -8.95 13.85
N ALA A 539 6.68 -7.78 13.27
CA ALA A 539 5.96 -6.74 13.99
C ALA A 539 4.56 -7.18 14.43
N HIS A 540 3.86 -7.96 13.59
CA HIS A 540 2.54 -8.49 13.90
C HIS A 540 2.59 -9.49 15.06
N TRP A 541 3.51 -10.45 15.00
CA TRP A 541 3.68 -11.45 16.05
C TRP A 541 4.18 -10.83 17.36
N THR A 542 5.08 -9.85 17.31
CA THR A 542 5.48 -9.10 18.51
C THR A 542 4.28 -8.42 19.15
N ALA A 543 3.41 -7.77 18.37
CA ALA A 543 2.23 -7.11 18.92
C ALA A 543 1.22 -8.07 19.58
N LEU A 544 1.16 -9.33 19.15
CA LEU A 544 0.27 -10.35 19.72
C LEU A 544 0.83 -11.05 20.96
N LEU A 545 2.15 -11.08 21.11
CA LEU A 545 2.85 -11.85 22.15
C LEU A 545 3.50 -10.96 23.24
N GLU A 546 3.82 -9.71 22.91
CA GLU A 546 4.47 -8.79 23.84
C GLU A 546 3.51 -8.39 24.98
N GLY A 547 3.98 -8.58 26.22
CA GLY A 547 3.17 -8.36 27.43
C GLY A 547 2.33 -9.57 27.85
N GLU A 548 2.22 -10.59 27.00
CA GLU A 548 1.50 -11.82 27.29
C GLU A 548 2.43 -12.88 27.91
N ASN A 549 2.01 -13.52 29.00
CA ASN A 549 2.77 -14.57 29.69
C ASN A 549 2.40 -15.98 29.18
N TYR A 550 2.31 -16.14 27.86
CA TYR A 550 1.92 -17.42 27.25
C TYR A 550 2.99 -18.50 27.40
N SER A 551 2.52 -19.73 27.63
CA SER A 551 3.32 -20.94 27.49
C SER A 551 2.78 -21.78 26.34
N TRP A 552 3.59 -22.67 25.76
CA TRP A 552 3.12 -23.57 24.70
C TRP A 552 1.95 -24.45 25.13
N MET A 553 1.78 -24.66 26.44
CA MET A 553 0.67 -25.42 27.03
C MET A 553 -0.44 -24.55 27.61
N ASP A 554 -0.33 -23.22 27.60
CA ASP A 554 -1.38 -22.33 28.11
C ASP A 554 -1.48 -21.07 27.27
N ALA A 555 -2.12 -21.22 26.10
CA ALA A 555 -2.39 -20.14 25.17
C ALA A 555 -3.51 -20.55 24.18
N PRO A 556 -4.11 -19.58 23.46
CA PRO A 556 -5.09 -19.88 22.40
C PRO A 556 -4.47 -20.75 21.31
N TRP A 557 -5.16 -21.83 20.93
CA TRP A 557 -4.60 -22.88 20.08
C TRP A 557 -4.22 -22.39 18.69
N PHE A 558 -5.13 -21.74 17.94
CA PHE A 558 -4.81 -21.23 16.61
C PHE A 558 -3.63 -20.24 16.62
N LEU A 559 -3.53 -19.41 17.67
CA LEU A 559 -2.43 -18.44 17.81
C LEU A 559 -1.09 -19.14 17.95
N THR A 560 -0.99 -20.08 18.90
CA THR A 560 0.25 -20.81 19.12
C THR A 560 0.60 -21.72 17.96
N GLU A 561 -0.40 -22.27 17.27
CA GLU A 561 -0.18 -23.22 16.20
C GLU A 561 0.47 -22.54 15.00
N GLN A 562 -0.11 -21.42 14.54
CA GLN A 562 0.54 -20.62 13.51
C GLN A 562 1.88 -20.06 13.96
N TYR A 563 1.97 -19.55 15.19
CA TYR A 563 3.22 -18.93 15.65
C TYR A 563 4.35 -19.95 15.73
N LEU A 564 4.08 -21.18 16.14
CA LEU A 564 5.06 -22.24 16.13
C LEU A 564 5.65 -22.47 14.74
N PHE A 565 4.78 -22.60 13.74
CA PHE A 565 5.21 -22.84 12.37
C PHE A 565 5.97 -21.63 11.80
N GLN A 566 5.60 -20.42 12.18
CA GLN A 566 6.41 -19.23 11.95
C GLN A 566 7.81 -19.35 12.57
N CYS A 567 7.94 -19.87 13.80
CA CYS A 567 9.24 -20.11 14.43
C CYS A 567 10.07 -21.13 13.62
N VAL A 568 9.45 -22.18 13.06
CA VAL A 568 10.15 -23.13 12.18
C VAL A 568 10.72 -22.41 10.95
N LEU A 569 9.98 -21.50 10.32
CA LEU A 569 10.48 -20.69 9.20
C LEU A 569 11.62 -19.75 9.62
N LEU A 570 11.51 -19.11 10.79
CA LEU A 570 12.54 -18.22 11.34
C LEU A 570 13.84 -18.95 11.69
N VAL A 571 13.77 -20.21 12.14
CA VAL A 571 14.94 -21.01 12.52
C VAL A 571 15.56 -21.71 11.31
N SER A 572 14.75 -22.22 10.39
CA SER A 572 15.22 -23.00 9.22
C SER A 572 15.87 -22.17 8.10
N GLY A 573 16.05 -20.87 8.32
CA GLY A 573 16.64 -19.95 7.36
C GLY A 573 15.74 -19.67 6.15
N TYR A 574 14.42 -19.88 6.24
CA TYR A 574 13.49 -19.68 5.12
C TYR A 574 13.54 -18.24 4.61
N TYR A 575 13.52 -17.24 5.49
CA TYR A 575 13.50 -15.84 5.07
C TYR A 575 14.80 -15.38 4.40
N ARG A 576 15.91 -16.05 4.70
CA ARG A 576 17.21 -15.84 4.05
C ARG A 576 17.34 -16.57 2.72
N THR A 577 16.89 -17.82 2.65
CA THR A 577 17.17 -18.74 1.53
C THR A 577 16.01 -18.90 0.55
N ARG A 578 14.79 -18.56 0.98
CA ARG A 578 13.51 -18.84 0.30
C ARG A 578 13.29 -20.33 -0.04
N VAL A 579 13.99 -21.22 0.65
CA VAL A 579 13.81 -22.68 0.53
C VAL A 579 12.77 -23.13 1.54
N ASP A 580 11.64 -23.64 1.05
CA ASP A 580 10.59 -24.24 1.86
C ASP A 580 11.14 -25.44 2.68
N PRO A 581 11.17 -25.36 4.02
CA PRO A 581 11.67 -26.44 4.86
C PRO A 581 10.79 -27.70 4.83
N PHE A 582 9.53 -27.59 4.40
CA PHE A 582 8.59 -28.70 4.33
C PHE A 582 8.58 -29.40 2.97
N ARG A 583 9.28 -28.84 1.97
CA ARG A 583 9.35 -29.37 0.61
C ARG A 583 9.71 -30.86 0.52
N PRO A 584 10.67 -31.41 1.29
CA PRO A 584 10.96 -32.85 1.23
C PRO A 584 9.76 -33.72 1.57
N ILE A 585 8.94 -33.29 2.54
CA ILE A 585 7.73 -34.01 2.97
C ILE A 585 6.66 -33.93 1.88
N LYS A 586 6.44 -32.76 1.30
CA LYS A 586 5.51 -32.56 0.17
C LYS A 586 5.84 -33.46 -1.02
N LEU A 587 7.13 -33.56 -1.37
CA LEU A 587 7.59 -34.40 -2.48
C LEU A 587 7.49 -35.89 -2.18
N ALA A 588 7.71 -36.30 -0.93
CA ALA A 588 7.58 -37.69 -0.52
C ALA A 588 6.14 -38.21 -0.72
N GLU A 589 5.13 -37.37 -0.46
CA GLU A 589 3.73 -37.70 -0.75
C GLU A 589 3.51 -37.95 -2.25
N LEU A 590 3.92 -37.02 -3.10
CA LEU A 590 3.74 -37.10 -4.55
C LEU A 590 4.57 -38.21 -5.23
N ALA A 591 5.62 -38.69 -4.57
CA ALA A 591 6.40 -39.83 -5.05
C ALA A 591 5.65 -41.17 -4.92
N GLY A 592 4.67 -41.27 -4.02
CA GLY A 592 3.81 -42.45 -3.86
C GLY A 592 2.89 -42.66 -5.06
N SER A 593 2.39 -43.89 -5.25
CA SER A 593 1.41 -44.22 -6.30
C SER A 593 0.00 -43.73 -5.97
N ALA A 594 -0.37 -43.72 -4.69
CA ALA A 594 -1.73 -43.42 -4.23
C ALA A 594 -2.32 -42.08 -4.71
N PRO A 595 -1.61 -40.93 -4.63
CA PRO A 595 -2.15 -39.65 -5.12
C PRO A 595 -2.57 -39.69 -6.60
N TRP A 596 -1.82 -40.43 -7.41
CA TRP A 596 -2.04 -40.55 -8.84
C TRP A 596 -3.16 -41.54 -9.17
N SER A 597 -3.27 -42.65 -8.44
CA SER A 597 -4.39 -43.59 -8.58
C SER A 597 -5.74 -42.93 -8.22
N LEU A 598 -5.74 -42.08 -7.19
CA LEU A 598 -6.92 -41.30 -6.80
C LEU A 598 -7.28 -40.24 -7.84
N LEU A 599 -6.28 -39.53 -8.38
CA LEU A 599 -6.50 -38.60 -9.49
C LEU A 599 -7.02 -39.34 -10.74
N GLN A 600 -6.48 -40.51 -11.05
CA GLN A 600 -6.96 -41.33 -12.18
C GLN A 600 -8.42 -41.74 -12.00
N SER A 601 -8.83 -42.09 -10.78
CA SER A 601 -10.22 -42.38 -10.46
C SER A 601 -11.13 -41.16 -10.67
N ALA A 602 -10.67 -39.96 -10.30
CA ALA A 602 -11.40 -38.71 -10.56
C ALA A 602 -11.53 -38.43 -12.06
N VAL A 603 -10.47 -38.64 -12.84
CA VAL A 603 -10.49 -38.48 -14.31
C VAL A 603 -11.42 -39.50 -14.97
N ALA A 604 -11.46 -40.74 -14.47
CA ALA A 604 -12.36 -41.78 -14.99
C ALA A 604 -13.84 -41.41 -14.85
N ILE A 605 -14.24 -40.69 -13.79
CA ILE A 605 -15.61 -40.16 -13.64
C ILE A 605 -15.96 -39.22 -14.79
N SER A 606 -15.04 -38.31 -15.16
CA SER A 606 -15.22 -37.38 -16.28
C SER A 606 -15.31 -38.06 -17.65
N VAL A 607 -14.67 -39.23 -17.84
CA VAL A 607 -14.64 -39.98 -19.11
C VAL A 607 -15.81 -40.97 -19.24
N SER A 608 -16.40 -41.39 -18.12
CA SER A 608 -17.50 -42.38 -18.07
C SER A 608 -18.87 -41.82 -18.53
N ASP A 609 -18.92 -41.25 -19.74
CA ASP A 609 -20.14 -40.77 -20.42
C ASP A 609 -21.05 -41.91 -20.91
N THR A 610 -20.77 -43.16 -20.48
CA THR A 610 -21.43 -44.40 -20.92
C THR A 610 -22.36 -45.05 -19.89
N SER A 611 -22.53 -44.45 -18.70
CA SER A 611 -23.48 -44.91 -17.69
C SER A 611 -24.57 -43.87 -17.43
N SER A 612 -25.74 -44.30 -16.94
CA SER A 612 -26.98 -43.50 -16.79
C SER A 612 -26.93 -42.31 -15.81
N ARG A 613 -25.75 -41.75 -15.53
CA ARG A 613 -25.51 -40.70 -14.54
C ARG A 613 -25.56 -39.32 -15.20
N THR A 614 -26.06 -38.33 -14.46
CA THR A 614 -26.28 -36.97 -14.97
C THR A 614 -25.10 -36.07 -14.65
N ARG A 615 -24.91 -35.00 -15.43
CA ARG A 615 -23.97 -33.88 -15.16
C ARG A 615 -24.03 -33.41 -13.69
N HIS A 616 -25.22 -33.44 -13.09
CA HIS A 616 -25.46 -33.15 -11.68
C HIS A 616 -24.74 -34.11 -10.74
N SER A 617 -24.93 -35.42 -10.93
CA SER A 617 -24.34 -36.46 -10.08
C SER A 617 -22.81 -36.53 -10.18
N HIS A 618 -22.23 -36.21 -11.33
CA HIS A 618 -20.77 -36.16 -11.48
C HIS A 618 -20.16 -35.05 -10.62
N LEU A 619 -20.75 -33.85 -10.64
CA LEU A 619 -20.25 -32.74 -9.82
C LEU A 619 -20.39 -33.02 -8.31
N GLN A 620 -21.46 -33.71 -7.87
CA GLN A 620 -21.58 -34.17 -6.48
C GLN A 620 -20.43 -35.11 -6.09
N ASP A 621 -20.07 -36.05 -6.97
CA ASP A 621 -18.94 -36.95 -6.72
C ASP A 621 -17.62 -36.16 -6.62
N PHE A 622 -17.41 -35.16 -7.49
CA PHE A 622 -16.22 -34.30 -7.41
C PHE A 622 -16.14 -33.48 -6.10
N PHE A 623 -17.26 -32.96 -5.59
CA PHE A 623 -17.28 -32.29 -4.28
C PHE A 623 -16.84 -33.23 -3.16
N LYS A 624 -17.32 -34.47 -3.19
CA LYS A 624 -16.97 -35.47 -2.18
C LYS A 624 -15.53 -35.97 -2.35
N LEU A 625 -15.05 -36.15 -3.58
CA LEU A 625 -13.64 -36.46 -3.85
C LEU A 625 -12.71 -35.36 -3.35
N SER A 626 -13.02 -34.10 -3.67
CA SER A 626 -12.26 -32.94 -3.18
C SER A 626 -12.27 -32.89 -1.65
N LEU A 627 -13.43 -33.07 -1.00
CA LEU A 627 -13.54 -33.18 0.48
C LEU A 627 -12.57 -34.23 1.04
N TRP A 628 -12.66 -35.46 0.52
CA TRP A 628 -11.93 -36.60 1.07
C TRP A 628 -10.46 -36.66 0.62
N GLY A 629 -10.03 -35.83 -0.33
CA GLY A 629 -8.62 -35.65 -0.66
C GLY A 629 -7.75 -35.30 0.54
N ASN A 630 -8.34 -34.63 1.54
CA ASN A 630 -7.69 -34.27 2.79
C ASN A 630 -7.44 -35.50 3.72
N LYS A 631 -8.08 -36.67 3.48
CA LYS A 631 -7.78 -37.90 4.23
C LYS A 631 -6.33 -38.36 4.03
N ALA A 632 -5.73 -38.07 2.87
CA ALA A 632 -4.32 -38.35 2.58
C ALA A 632 -3.37 -37.68 3.60
N ASP A 633 -3.75 -36.50 4.08
CA ASP A 633 -3.03 -35.70 5.09
C ASP A 633 -3.33 -36.14 6.55
N GLY A 634 -3.59 -37.43 6.76
CA GLY A 634 -3.98 -37.99 8.07
C GLY A 634 -2.81 -38.55 8.88
N CYS A 635 -2.66 -38.12 10.14
CA CYS A 635 -1.71 -38.69 11.10
C CYS A 635 -2.24 -39.93 11.86
N TYR A 636 -3.49 -40.35 11.63
CA TYR A 636 -4.01 -41.60 12.17
C TYR A 636 -3.80 -42.74 11.18
N THR A 637 -3.00 -43.74 11.58
CA THR A 637 -2.68 -44.95 10.81
C THR A 637 -3.94 -45.63 10.26
N VAL A 638 -5.00 -45.71 11.07
CA VAL A 638 -6.28 -46.33 10.68
C VAL A 638 -6.93 -45.67 9.45
N VAL A 639 -6.80 -44.35 9.28
CA VAL A 639 -7.33 -43.62 8.11
C VAL A 639 -6.35 -43.70 6.94
N LYS A 640 -5.04 -43.61 7.21
CA LYS A 640 -3.98 -43.80 6.20
C LYS A 640 -4.05 -45.18 5.54
N ASP A 641 -4.36 -46.23 6.31
CA ASP A 641 -4.45 -47.60 5.81
C ASP A 641 -5.66 -47.80 4.87
N THR A 642 -6.69 -46.93 4.93
CA THR A 642 -7.85 -46.98 4.00
C THR A 642 -7.60 -46.30 2.64
N ILE A 643 -6.50 -45.56 2.50
CA ILE A 643 -6.18 -44.72 1.32
C ILE A 643 -4.77 -44.96 0.77
N SER A 644 -4.07 -46.00 1.26
CA SER A 644 -2.72 -46.37 0.82
C SER A 644 -2.73 -47.78 0.20
N GLY A 645 -1.95 -47.97 -0.87
CA GLY A 645 -1.88 -49.23 -1.63
C GLY A 645 -2.47 -49.15 -3.05
N GLU A 646 -2.38 -50.25 -3.81
CA GLU A 646 -2.90 -50.36 -5.20
C GLU A 646 -4.44 -50.32 -5.26
N ASP A 647 -5.13 -50.65 -4.15
CA ASP A 647 -6.60 -50.68 -4.01
C ASP A 647 -7.17 -49.41 -3.33
N ALA A 648 -6.41 -48.30 -3.29
CA ALA A 648 -6.85 -47.05 -2.66
C ALA A 648 -8.14 -46.53 -3.32
N THR A 649 -9.24 -46.51 -2.56
CA THR A 649 -10.55 -46.01 -3.03
C THR A 649 -11.05 -44.91 -2.11
N LEU A 650 -11.54 -43.82 -2.70
CA LEU A 650 -12.24 -42.78 -1.98
C LEU A 650 -13.71 -43.16 -1.71
N ALA A 651 -14.08 -44.45 -1.76
CA ALA A 651 -15.47 -44.92 -1.70
C ALA A 651 -16.22 -44.29 -0.51
N ILE A 652 -17.21 -43.46 -0.85
CA ILE A 652 -17.85 -42.52 0.06
C ILE A 652 -19.05 -43.20 0.69
N ASP A 653 -18.88 -43.82 1.85
CA ASP A 653 -20.02 -44.24 2.64
C ASP A 653 -20.70 -42.99 3.22
N ALA A 654 -21.96 -42.76 2.83
CA ALA A 654 -22.76 -41.61 3.26
C ALA A 654 -22.83 -41.49 4.80
N LYS A 655 -22.62 -42.59 5.54
CA LYS A 655 -22.60 -42.57 7.01
C LYS A 655 -21.49 -41.70 7.62
N TYR A 656 -20.41 -41.43 6.88
CA TYR A 656 -19.28 -40.61 7.37
C TYR A 656 -19.43 -39.11 7.04
N LEU A 657 -20.49 -38.73 6.33
CA LEU A 657 -20.77 -37.35 5.99
C LEU A 657 -21.86 -36.82 6.92
N LEU A 658 -21.48 -35.95 7.86
CA LEU A 658 -22.39 -35.49 8.93
C LEU A 658 -23.34 -34.39 8.46
N ALA A 659 -22.94 -33.64 7.42
CA ALA A 659 -23.76 -32.67 6.70
C ALA A 659 -23.37 -32.75 5.21
N ASP A 660 -24.36 -32.80 4.32
CA ASP A 660 -24.18 -32.93 2.87
C ASP A 660 -25.03 -31.92 2.09
N ASP A 661 -24.53 -30.70 1.94
CA ASP A 661 -25.16 -29.66 1.12
C ASP A 661 -24.75 -29.76 -0.37
N SER A 662 -24.10 -30.85 -0.80
CA SER A 662 -23.58 -30.95 -2.19
C SER A 662 -24.68 -30.80 -3.24
N ASP A 663 -25.86 -31.40 -3.03
CA ASP A 663 -27.03 -31.25 -3.91
C ASP A 663 -27.50 -29.80 -4.03
N GLN A 664 -27.54 -29.06 -2.91
CA GLN A 664 -27.91 -27.64 -2.90
C GLN A 664 -26.90 -26.79 -3.67
N VAL A 665 -25.61 -27.03 -3.46
CA VAL A 665 -24.51 -26.31 -4.14
C VAL A 665 -24.51 -26.59 -5.64
N VAL A 666 -24.72 -27.83 -6.06
CA VAL A 666 -24.80 -28.19 -7.49
C VAL A 666 -25.99 -27.51 -8.16
N ARG A 667 -27.18 -27.52 -7.55
CA ARG A 667 -28.34 -26.77 -8.09
C ARG A 667 -28.06 -25.28 -8.23
N TYR A 668 -27.35 -24.69 -7.26
CA TYR A 668 -26.96 -23.29 -7.32
C TYR A 668 -26.01 -23.00 -8.49
N LEU A 669 -25.02 -23.86 -8.74
CA LEU A 669 -24.11 -23.75 -9.88
C LEU A 669 -24.81 -23.98 -11.23
N GLU A 670 -25.80 -24.88 -11.30
CA GLU A 670 -26.63 -25.07 -12.50
C GLU A 670 -27.44 -23.80 -12.82
N GLN A 671 -28.03 -23.16 -11.81
CA GLN A 671 -28.74 -21.89 -11.97
C GLN A 671 -27.80 -20.76 -12.39
N LEU A 672 -26.57 -20.74 -11.87
CA LEU A 672 -25.55 -19.78 -12.27
C LEU A 672 -25.18 -19.98 -13.75
N SER A 673 -24.90 -21.22 -14.14
CA SER A 673 -24.60 -21.61 -15.54
C SER A 673 -25.70 -21.17 -16.49
N ALA A 674 -26.97 -21.36 -16.13
CA ALA A 674 -28.12 -20.92 -16.92
C ALA A 674 -28.21 -19.39 -17.07
N ARG A 675 -27.94 -18.63 -16.00
CA ARG A 675 -27.93 -17.16 -16.03
C ARG A 675 -26.80 -16.61 -16.92
N VAL A 676 -25.63 -17.22 -16.85
CA VAL A 676 -24.47 -16.87 -17.69
C VAL A 676 -24.77 -17.13 -19.16
N ALA A 677 -25.38 -18.28 -19.49
CA ALA A 677 -25.82 -18.61 -20.85
C ALA A 677 -26.87 -17.62 -21.39
N ALA A 678 -27.70 -17.04 -20.52
CA ALA A 678 -28.70 -16.03 -20.86
C ALA A 678 -28.12 -14.60 -21.01
N GLY A 679 -26.82 -14.39 -20.84
CA GLY A 679 -26.15 -13.11 -21.01
C GLY A 679 -26.27 -12.14 -19.83
N ASP A 680 -26.63 -12.63 -18.63
CA ASP A 680 -26.64 -11.81 -17.42
C ASP A 680 -25.20 -11.47 -16.98
N GLY A 681 -24.91 -10.19 -16.77
CA GLY A 681 -23.56 -9.64 -16.51
C GLY A 681 -23.05 -9.86 -15.07
N GLY A 682 -23.52 -10.90 -14.39
CA GLY A 682 -23.09 -11.27 -13.05
C GLY A 682 -21.71 -11.92 -13.02
N SER A 683 -21.08 -11.95 -11.83
CA SER A 683 -19.88 -12.76 -11.64
C SER A 683 -20.21 -14.24 -11.87
N ALA A 684 -19.32 -14.94 -12.57
CA ALA A 684 -19.38 -16.36 -12.84
C ALA A 684 -18.09 -17.08 -12.43
N GLY A 685 -17.32 -16.49 -11.52
CA GLY A 685 -16.07 -17.06 -11.01
C GLY A 685 -16.31 -17.99 -9.83
N VAL A 686 -15.57 -19.09 -9.74
CA VAL A 686 -15.51 -19.94 -8.54
C VAL A 686 -14.15 -19.76 -7.88
N HIS A 687 -14.14 -19.43 -6.60
CA HIS A 687 -12.90 -19.19 -5.86
C HIS A 687 -12.64 -20.35 -4.90
N PHE A 688 -11.46 -20.93 -4.93
CA PHE A 688 -10.97 -21.85 -3.92
C PHE A 688 -10.16 -21.07 -2.90
N ILE A 689 -10.39 -21.30 -1.62
CA ILE A 689 -9.44 -20.95 -0.56
C ILE A 689 -8.76 -22.25 -0.19
N ASN A 690 -7.58 -22.46 -0.78
CA ASN A 690 -6.87 -23.73 -0.71
C ASN A 690 -6.19 -23.91 0.64
N ASP A 691 -6.14 -25.16 1.11
CA ASP A 691 -5.47 -25.51 2.36
C ASP A 691 -4.14 -26.21 2.07
N ASN A 692 -4.23 -27.44 1.55
CA ASN A 692 -3.08 -28.33 1.40
C ASN A 692 -2.70 -28.60 -0.07
N CYS A 693 -1.41 -28.78 -0.31
CA CYS A 693 -0.82 -29.37 -1.51
C CYS A 693 -0.99 -30.91 -1.50
N GLY A 694 -0.32 -31.60 -2.41
CA GLY A 694 -0.35 -33.06 -2.49
C GLY A 694 -1.65 -33.57 -3.10
N THR A 695 -2.18 -34.67 -2.55
CA THR A 695 -3.39 -35.34 -3.04
C THR A 695 -4.60 -34.40 -3.04
N GLU A 696 -4.75 -33.57 -2.01
CA GLU A 696 -5.87 -32.61 -1.90
C GLU A 696 -5.86 -31.61 -3.06
N LEU A 697 -4.69 -31.02 -3.37
CA LEU A 697 -4.55 -30.09 -4.47
C LEU A 697 -4.77 -30.74 -5.84
N LEU A 698 -4.33 -32.00 -6.04
CA LEU A 698 -4.61 -32.74 -7.28
C LEU A 698 -6.13 -32.87 -7.53
N LEU A 699 -6.89 -33.17 -6.47
CA LEU A 699 -8.35 -33.33 -6.57
C LEU A 699 -9.09 -31.99 -6.67
N ASP A 700 -8.58 -30.93 -6.05
CA ASP A 700 -9.08 -29.57 -6.25
C ASP A 700 -8.88 -29.09 -7.69
N LEU A 701 -7.72 -29.40 -8.29
CA LEU A 701 -7.44 -29.14 -9.70
C LEU A 701 -8.36 -29.93 -10.64
N ALA A 702 -8.65 -31.19 -10.31
CA ALA A 702 -9.60 -32.00 -11.08
C ALA A 702 -11.04 -31.44 -10.99
N LEU A 703 -11.48 -30.98 -9.81
CA LEU A 703 -12.77 -30.31 -9.65
C LEU A 703 -12.81 -28.99 -10.44
N ALA A 704 -11.73 -28.20 -10.44
CA ALA A 704 -11.65 -26.98 -11.25
C ALA A 704 -11.75 -27.26 -12.77
N ASP A 705 -11.07 -28.29 -13.27
CA ASP A 705 -11.20 -28.75 -14.66
C ASP A 705 -12.64 -29.14 -14.98
N HIS A 706 -13.31 -29.90 -14.09
CA HIS A 706 -14.70 -30.31 -14.28
C HIS A 706 -15.66 -29.10 -14.31
N LEU A 707 -15.48 -28.12 -13.42
CA LEU A 707 -16.29 -26.90 -13.38
C LEU A 707 -16.18 -26.08 -14.66
N LEU A 708 -14.99 -25.98 -15.24
CA LEU A 708 -14.71 -25.22 -16.46
C LEU A 708 -15.17 -25.97 -17.71
N THR A 709 -14.82 -27.25 -17.82
CA THR A 709 -15.13 -28.11 -18.97
C THR A 709 -16.64 -28.25 -19.18
N HIS A 710 -17.41 -28.32 -18.09
CA HIS A 710 -18.87 -28.40 -18.16
C HIS A 710 -19.57 -27.05 -17.99
N HIS A 711 -18.85 -25.92 -18.06
CA HIS A 711 -19.42 -24.57 -18.03
C HIS A 711 -20.30 -24.25 -16.80
N PHE A 712 -19.97 -24.82 -15.64
CA PHE A 712 -20.56 -24.41 -14.37
C PHE A 712 -20.08 -23.00 -13.95
N CYS A 713 -18.88 -22.62 -14.39
CA CYS A 713 -18.29 -21.31 -14.16
C CYS A 713 -17.49 -20.85 -15.38
N ARG A 714 -17.16 -19.56 -15.44
CA ARG A 714 -16.33 -18.98 -16.53
C ARG A 714 -14.84 -19.01 -16.17
N SER A 715 -14.53 -18.89 -14.89
CA SER A 715 -13.17 -18.82 -14.37
C SER A 715 -13.10 -19.43 -12.98
N VAL A 716 -11.91 -19.92 -12.63
CA VAL A 716 -11.58 -20.43 -11.30
C VAL A 716 -10.41 -19.63 -10.74
N THR A 717 -10.50 -19.22 -9.48
CA THR A 717 -9.38 -18.59 -8.76
C THR A 717 -8.91 -19.50 -7.63
N PHE A 718 -7.65 -19.91 -7.63
CA PHE A 718 -6.99 -20.57 -6.51
C PHE A 718 -6.36 -19.51 -5.59
N ASN A 719 -6.95 -19.27 -4.42
CA ASN A 719 -6.39 -18.40 -3.39
C ASN A 719 -5.47 -19.25 -2.51
N VAL A 720 -4.17 -19.07 -2.70
CA VAL A 720 -3.10 -19.91 -2.11
C VAL A 720 -2.30 -19.13 -1.08
N LYS A 721 -1.63 -19.85 -0.18
CA LYS A 721 -0.82 -19.23 0.86
C LYS A 721 0.43 -18.59 0.26
N ALA A 722 0.75 -17.37 0.68
CA ALA A 722 1.91 -16.64 0.18
C ALA A 722 3.24 -17.19 0.74
N GLU A 723 3.18 -17.75 1.95
CA GLU A 723 4.30 -18.42 2.63
C GLU A 723 3.85 -19.81 3.08
N PRO A 724 4.74 -20.84 3.04
CA PRO A 724 4.44 -22.19 3.49
C PRO A 724 4.54 -22.26 5.02
N ILE A 725 3.56 -21.71 5.73
CA ILE A 725 3.53 -21.71 7.20
C ILE A 725 3.41 -23.16 7.68
N TYR A 726 2.41 -23.90 7.24
CA TYR A 726 2.24 -25.31 7.58
C TYR A 726 2.90 -26.25 6.56
N VAL A 727 3.12 -27.49 7.01
CA VAL A 727 3.84 -28.54 6.28
C VAL A 727 3.31 -28.77 4.87
N SER A 728 1.99 -28.84 4.75
CA SER A 728 1.29 -29.17 3.52
C SER A 728 0.72 -27.92 2.84
N ASP A 729 1.07 -26.70 3.23
CA ASP A 729 0.49 -25.48 2.65
C ASP A 729 0.60 -25.44 1.12
N ALA A 730 -0.53 -25.23 0.44
CA ALA A 730 -0.55 -24.96 -1.00
C ALA A 730 -0.09 -23.53 -1.29
N THR A 731 1.02 -23.40 -2.01
CA THR A 731 1.58 -22.12 -2.49
C THR A 731 1.51 -22.01 -4.02
N LEU A 732 1.81 -20.82 -4.56
CA LEU A 732 1.85 -20.61 -6.01
C LEU A 732 2.80 -21.61 -6.72
N PRO A 733 4.06 -21.81 -6.28
CA PRO A 733 4.93 -22.86 -6.81
C PRO A 733 4.29 -24.25 -6.80
N ASP A 734 3.62 -24.62 -5.71
CA ASP A 734 3.02 -25.95 -5.59
C ASP A 734 1.96 -26.18 -6.67
N VAL A 735 1.06 -25.22 -6.93
CA VAL A 735 0.04 -25.34 -8.00
C VAL A 735 0.67 -25.60 -9.36
N LEU A 736 1.69 -24.82 -9.70
CA LEU A 736 2.37 -24.93 -11.00
C LEU A 736 3.14 -26.24 -11.12
N GLU A 737 3.82 -26.67 -10.05
CA GLU A 737 4.55 -27.94 -10.01
C GLU A 737 3.60 -29.14 -10.12
N HIS A 738 2.43 -29.12 -9.46
CA HIS A 738 1.45 -30.20 -9.56
C HIS A 738 0.93 -30.37 -11.00
N ILE A 739 0.63 -29.27 -11.68
CA ILE A 739 0.22 -29.28 -13.09
C ILE A 739 1.36 -29.81 -13.98
N ALA A 740 2.61 -29.41 -13.72
CA ALA A 740 3.76 -29.91 -14.45
C ALA A 740 3.98 -31.42 -14.20
N TYR A 741 3.80 -31.90 -12.97
CA TYR A 741 3.93 -33.32 -12.63
C TYR A 741 2.87 -34.20 -13.29
N MET A 742 1.66 -33.67 -13.52
CA MET A 742 0.63 -34.37 -14.31
C MET A 742 1.08 -34.62 -15.75
N GLN A 743 1.88 -33.71 -16.33
CA GLN A 743 2.36 -33.79 -17.71
C GLN A 743 3.64 -34.65 -17.87
N HIS A 744 4.15 -35.24 -16.80
CA HIS A 744 5.35 -36.07 -16.88
C HIS A 744 5.09 -37.35 -17.70
N ALA A 745 6.05 -37.76 -18.52
CA ALA A 745 5.92 -38.89 -19.45
C ALA A 745 5.65 -40.25 -18.76
N SER A 746 5.91 -40.36 -17.46
CA SER A 746 5.60 -41.55 -16.65
C SER A 746 4.14 -41.64 -16.19
N ARG A 747 3.31 -40.63 -16.47
CA ARG A 747 1.89 -40.59 -16.09
C ARG A 747 1.00 -41.17 -17.20
N PRO A 748 -0.17 -41.75 -16.86
CA PRO A 748 -1.18 -42.14 -17.86
C PRO A 748 -1.58 -40.98 -18.78
N CYS A 749 -1.99 -41.29 -20.01
CA CYS A 749 -2.36 -40.30 -21.04
C CYS A 749 -3.44 -39.34 -20.54
N GLU A 750 -4.42 -39.85 -19.83
CA GLU A 750 -5.56 -39.09 -19.32
C GLU A 750 -5.15 -38.06 -18.27
N ILE A 751 -4.14 -38.37 -17.44
CA ILE A 751 -3.57 -37.43 -16.47
C ILE A 751 -2.73 -36.36 -17.19
N GLN A 752 -1.97 -36.74 -18.21
CA GLN A 752 -1.21 -35.79 -19.02
C GLN A 752 -2.13 -34.79 -19.73
N GLU A 753 -3.26 -35.28 -20.27
CA GLU A 753 -4.29 -34.45 -20.90
C GLU A 753 -4.93 -33.48 -19.91
N LEU A 754 -5.25 -33.94 -18.70
CA LEU A 754 -5.75 -33.06 -17.63
C LEU A 754 -4.73 -31.95 -17.31
N GLY A 755 -3.46 -32.32 -17.13
CA GLY A 755 -2.37 -31.38 -16.87
C GLY A 755 -2.21 -30.35 -18.00
N ALA A 756 -2.34 -30.79 -19.26
CA ALA A 756 -2.27 -29.91 -20.41
C ALA A 756 -3.46 -28.92 -20.48
N ARG A 757 -4.68 -29.38 -20.18
CA ARG A 757 -5.87 -28.50 -20.12
C ARG A 757 -5.73 -27.44 -19.03
N LEU A 758 -5.32 -27.84 -17.82
CA LEU A 758 -5.11 -26.92 -16.70
C LEU A 758 -4.05 -25.86 -17.01
N ALA A 759 -2.94 -26.26 -17.64
CA ALA A 759 -1.93 -25.32 -18.11
C ALA A 759 -2.49 -24.35 -19.17
N GLY A 760 -3.33 -24.84 -20.08
CA GLY A 760 -4.06 -24.02 -21.04
C GLY A 760 -5.00 -23.01 -20.38
N TYR A 761 -5.74 -23.42 -19.35
CA TYR A 761 -6.61 -22.53 -18.58
C TYR A 761 -5.84 -21.44 -17.84
N ILE A 762 -4.64 -21.74 -17.30
CA ILE A 762 -3.77 -20.73 -16.70
C ILE A 762 -3.28 -19.73 -17.76
N ALA A 763 -2.79 -20.23 -18.90
CA ALA A 763 -2.31 -19.37 -19.98
C ALA A 763 -3.43 -18.49 -20.57
N GLY A 764 -4.67 -18.98 -20.57
CA GLY A 764 -5.87 -18.26 -21.02
C GLY A 764 -6.56 -17.43 -19.93
N GLU A 765 -5.97 -17.28 -18.74
CA GLU A 765 -6.55 -16.57 -17.58
C GLU A 765 -7.93 -17.08 -17.12
N GLN A 766 -8.30 -18.32 -17.49
CA GLN A 766 -9.48 -19.00 -16.97
C GLN A 766 -9.23 -19.58 -15.57
N VAL A 767 -7.99 -19.98 -15.29
CA VAL A 767 -7.52 -20.34 -13.95
C VAL A 767 -6.52 -19.29 -13.48
N VAL A 768 -6.80 -18.63 -12.36
CA VAL A 768 -5.92 -17.61 -11.77
C VAL A 768 -5.44 -18.10 -10.42
N VAL A 769 -4.13 -18.11 -10.18
CA VAL A 769 -3.54 -18.48 -8.89
C VAL A 769 -3.07 -17.23 -8.18
N ARG A 770 -3.62 -16.95 -6.99
CA ARG A 770 -3.41 -15.70 -6.26
C ARG A 770 -2.85 -15.97 -4.86
N PRO A 771 -1.56 -15.70 -4.62
CA PRO A 771 -1.01 -15.69 -3.28
C PRO A 771 -1.43 -14.42 -2.52
N ASP A 772 -1.84 -14.56 -1.26
CA ASP A 772 -2.07 -13.44 -0.35
C ASP A 772 -1.56 -13.79 1.05
N LEU A 773 -0.99 -12.79 1.74
CA LEU A 773 -0.47 -12.95 3.10
C LEU A 773 -1.58 -13.22 4.12
N PHE A 774 -2.82 -12.74 3.89
CA PHE A 774 -3.97 -13.00 4.76
C PHE A 774 -4.22 -14.49 4.97
N TRP A 775 -3.97 -15.32 3.95
CA TRP A 775 -4.13 -16.77 4.06
C TRP A 775 -3.14 -17.39 5.06
N SER A 776 -1.98 -16.76 5.23
CA SER A 776 -0.89 -17.15 6.15
C SER A 776 -0.94 -16.41 7.51
N HIS A 777 -1.82 -15.43 7.71
CA HIS A 777 -1.90 -14.61 8.94
C HIS A 777 -2.79 -15.20 10.03
N TYR A 778 -2.52 -14.81 11.29
CA TYR A 778 -3.40 -15.06 12.45
C TYR A 778 -4.55 -14.07 12.43
N ARG A 779 -5.53 -14.33 11.55
CA ARG A 779 -6.78 -13.58 11.44
C ARG A 779 -7.94 -14.47 11.06
N PHE A 780 -9.11 -14.10 11.55
CA PHE A 780 -10.36 -14.80 11.26
C PHE A 780 -11.07 -14.19 10.04
N TYR A 781 -12.01 -14.93 9.44
CA TYR A 781 -12.71 -14.45 8.24
C TYR A 781 -13.62 -13.25 8.50
N TYR A 782 -14.08 -13.04 9.74
CA TYR A 782 -14.82 -11.83 10.10
C TYR A 782 -13.93 -10.57 10.17
N GLU A 783 -12.61 -10.74 10.02
CA GLU A 783 -11.59 -9.69 9.96
C GLU A 783 -10.95 -9.59 8.56
N LEU A 784 -11.61 -10.16 7.54
CA LEU A 784 -11.18 -10.08 6.15
C LEU A 784 -10.87 -8.62 5.76
N PRO A 785 -9.67 -8.32 5.23
CA PRO A 785 -9.35 -7.00 4.74
C PRO A 785 -10.38 -6.54 3.71
N GLU A 786 -10.77 -5.27 3.77
CA GLU A 786 -11.85 -4.74 2.92
C GLU A 786 -11.58 -4.91 1.42
N ALA A 787 -10.31 -4.91 1.01
CA ALA A 787 -9.89 -5.18 -0.36
C ALA A 787 -10.19 -6.62 -0.78
N LEU A 788 -9.81 -7.60 0.05
CA LEU A 788 -10.00 -9.02 -0.21
C LEU A 788 -11.48 -9.42 -0.12
N ALA A 789 -12.21 -8.87 0.86
CA ALA A 789 -13.66 -9.07 0.98
C ALA A 789 -14.40 -8.50 -0.24
N GLY A 790 -14.03 -7.31 -0.70
CA GLY A 790 -14.57 -6.71 -1.91
C GLY A 790 -14.28 -7.56 -3.14
N GLN A 791 -13.04 -8.06 -3.29
CA GLN A 791 -12.67 -8.94 -4.39
C GLN A 791 -13.49 -10.24 -4.40
N LEU A 792 -13.60 -10.94 -3.27
CA LEU A 792 -14.42 -12.16 -3.17
C LEU A 792 -15.88 -11.88 -3.53
N HIS A 793 -16.44 -10.78 -3.05
CA HIS A 793 -17.80 -10.40 -3.38
C HIS A 793 -18.02 -10.09 -4.87
N GLU A 794 -17.06 -9.43 -5.49
CA GLU A 794 -17.17 -8.97 -6.88
C GLU A 794 -16.87 -10.07 -7.88
N GLU A 795 -15.91 -10.95 -7.57
CA GLU A 795 -15.36 -11.94 -8.50
C GLU A 795 -15.83 -13.37 -8.22
N ALA A 796 -16.28 -13.71 -7.00
CA ALA A 796 -16.72 -15.06 -6.68
C ALA A 796 -18.26 -15.16 -6.68
N ALA A 797 -18.78 -15.97 -7.58
CA ALA A 797 -20.16 -16.45 -7.54
C ALA A 797 -20.36 -17.54 -6.47
N LEU A 798 -19.29 -18.28 -6.17
CA LEU A 798 -19.18 -19.26 -5.10
C LEU A 798 -17.73 -19.31 -4.60
N VAL A 799 -17.55 -19.39 -3.28
CA VAL A 799 -16.26 -19.64 -2.64
C VAL A 799 -16.26 -21.03 -2.03
N ILE A 800 -15.29 -21.86 -2.42
CA ILE A 800 -15.03 -23.19 -1.87
C ILE A 800 -13.92 -23.04 -0.82
N VAL A 801 -14.27 -23.21 0.45
CA VAL A 801 -13.33 -23.16 1.57
C VAL A 801 -12.86 -24.57 1.88
N LYS A 802 -11.55 -24.80 1.76
CA LYS A 802 -10.93 -26.11 1.96
C LYS A 802 -10.33 -26.25 3.35
N GLY A 803 -10.51 -27.43 3.94
CA GLY A 803 -9.70 -27.89 5.06
C GLY A 803 -10.11 -27.41 6.45
N ASP A 804 -9.51 -28.02 7.46
CA ASP A 804 -9.89 -27.89 8.87
C ASP A 804 -9.52 -26.51 9.44
N LEU A 805 -8.33 -26.01 9.08
CA LEU A 805 -7.83 -24.71 9.51
C LEU A 805 -8.75 -23.58 9.05
N ASN A 806 -9.11 -23.56 7.77
CA ASN A 806 -9.99 -22.53 7.25
C ASN A 806 -11.39 -22.61 7.86
N TYR A 807 -11.90 -23.81 8.14
CA TYR A 807 -13.17 -23.93 8.84
C TYR A 807 -13.10 -23.42 10.28
N ARG A 808 -12.01 -23.70 11.03
CA ARG A 808 -11.79 -23.10 12.36
C ARG A 808 -11.75 -21.57 12.28
N ARG A 809 -11.12 -21.02 11.25
CA ARG A 809 -11.10 -19.57 10.99
C ARG A 809 -12.47 -19.00 10.66
N LEU A 810 -13.38 -19.78 10.06
CA LEU A 810 -14.78 -19.41 9.83
C LEU A 810 -15.56 -19.36 11.14
N LEU A 811 -15.19 -20.18 12.13
CA LEU A 811 -15.88 -20.22 13.42
C LEU A 811 -15.22 -19.38 14.52
N GLY A 812 -14.15 -18.65 14.20
CA GLY A 812 -13.40 -17.86 15.18
C GLY A 812 -12.55 -18.69 16.14
N ASP A 813 -12.29 -19.96 15.83
CA ASP A 813 -11.61 -20.95 16.69
C ASP A 813 -12.27 -21.10 18.08
N ARG A 814 -13.61 -21.07 18.11
CA ARG A 814 -14.42 -21.14 19.33
C ARG A 814 -15.33 -22.36 19.38
N ARG A 815 -15.73 -22.73 20.60
CA ARG A 815 -16.66 -23.82 20.89
C ARG A 815 -18.11 -23.39 20.68
N TRP A 816 -18.61 -23.61 19.47
CA TRP A 816 -20.03 -23.48 19.16
C TRP A 816 -20.79 -24.76 19.55
N PRO A 817 -22.07 -24.66 19.97
CA PRO A 817 -22.95 -25.83 20.00
C PRO A 817 -23.06 -26.44 18.60
N ALA A 818 -22.89 -27.76 18.45
CA ALA A 818 -22.88 -28.40 17.14
C ALA A 818 -24.21 -28.25 16.38
N THR A 819 -25.31 -28.04 17.11
CA THR A 819 -26.64 -27.79 16.57
C THR A 819 -26.86 -26.36 16.06
N THR A 820 -25.90 -25.46 16.24
CA THR A 820 -26.00 -24.07 15.77
C THR A 820 -26.11 -24.08 14.24
N PRO A 821 -27.08 -23.40 13.62
CA PRO A 821 -27.13 -23.30 12.15
C PRO A 821 -25.88 -22.61 11.60
N VAL A 822 -25.37 -23.09 10.46
CA VAL A 822 -24.14 -22.56 9.85
C VAL A 822 -24.28 -21.07 9.50
N GLU A 823 -25.46 -20.63 9.09
CA GLU A 823 -25.78 -19.24 8.75
C GLU A 823 -25.65 -18.29 9.95
N VAL A 824 -25.85 -18.81 11.17
CA VAL A 824 -25.70 -18.03 12.42
C VAL A 824 -24.22 -17.87 12.77
N ALA A 825 -23.41 -18.88 12.48
CA ALA A 825 -21.98 -18.88 12.78
C ALA A 825 -21.15 -18.07 11.76
N ILE A 826 -21.59 -18.02 10.49
CA ILE A 826 -20.89 -17.29 9.41
C ILE A 826 -21.76 -16.24 8.69
N PRO A 827 -22.42 -15.31 9.41
CA PRO A 827 -23.31 -14.32 8.80
C PRO A 827 -22.57 -13.23 8.01
N TYR A 828 -21.24 -13.17 8.15
CA TYR A 828 -20.40 -12.08 7.70
C TYR A 828 -19.66 -12.36 6.38
N PHE A 829 -19.69 -13.60 5.88
CA PHE A 829 -18.86 -13.98 4.74
C PHE A 829 -19.32 -13.24 3.45
N PRO A 830 -18.40 -12.64 2.67
CA PRO A 830 -18.76 -11.64 1.64
C PRO A 830 -19.41 -12.22 0.37
N ALA A 831 -19.40 -13.55 0.21
CA ALA A 831 -19.88 -14.25 -0.97
C ALA A 831 -20.61 -15.56 -0.57
N PRO A 832 -21.41 -16.16 -1.47
CA PRO A 832 -21.89 -17.53 -1.30
C PRO A 832 -20.70 -18.47 -1.04
N VAL A 833 -20.79 -19.31 -0.02
CA VAL A 833 -19.67 -20.13 0.44
C VAL A 833 -20.09 -21.58 0.65
N VAL A 834 -19.21 -22.51 0.30
CA VAL A 834 -19.29 -23.93 0.68
C VAL A 834 -17.97 -24.33 1.34
N ALA A 835 -18.05 -24.92 2.52
CA ALA A 835 -16.90 -25.47 3.22
C ALA A 835 -16.82 -26.98 3.02
N LEU A 836 -15.65 -27.46 2.59
CA LEU A 836 -15.34 -28.88 2.45
C LEU A 836 -14.30 -29.24 3.51
N ARG A 837 -14.71 -29.96 4.54
CA ARG A 837 -13.87 -30.27 5.69
C ARG A 837 -13.96 -31.72 6.15
N THR A 838 -12.81 -32.35 6.30
CA THR A 838 -12.64 -33.56 7.13
C THR A 838 -12.40 -33.14 8.58
N LEU A 839 -13.07 -33.78 9.54
CA LEU A 839 -13.03 -33.41 10.96
C LEU A 839 -11.70 -33.80 11.61
N LYS A 840 -10.82 -32.82 11.77
CA LYS A 840 -9.52 -32.95 12.46
C LYS A 840 -9.41 -31.97 13.64
N ALA A 841 -10.53 -31.37 14.08
CA ALA A 841 -10.58 -30.46 15.21
C ALA A 841 -12.00 -30.33 15.78
N ASN A 842 -12.07 -29.97 17.07
CA ASN A 842 -13.31 -29.91 17.84
C ASN A 842 -14.41 -28.97 17.32
N PRO A 843 -14.15 -27.74 16.78
CA PRO A 843 -15.22 -26.80 16.42
C PRO A 843 -16.13 -27.37 15.34
N ILE A 844 -17.45 -27.34 15.52
CA ILE A 844 -18.40 -27.78 14.50
C ILE A 844 -19.76 -27.14 14.72
N VAL A 845 -20.52 -26.94 13.65
CA VAL A 845 -21.88 -26.39 13.64
C VAL A 845 -22.72 -27.14 12.61
N GLY A 846 -24.03 -26.93 12.59
CA GLY A 846 -24.95 -27.42 11.56
C GLY A 846 -25.21 -28.93 11.57
N ILE A 847 -25.07 -29.61 12.71
CA ILE A 847 -25.35 -31.05 12.86
C ILE A 847 -26.57 -31.28 13.76
N ALA A 848 -27.39 -32.28 13.43
CA ALA A 848 -28.55 -32.66 14.24
C ALA A 848 -28.14 -33.15 15.65
N ALA A 849 -28.91 -32.79 16.67
CA ALA A 849 -28.62 -33.12 18.07
C ALA A 849 -28.55 -34.64 18.30
N GLU A 850 -29.34 -35.41 17.56
CA GLU A 850 -29.37 -36.87 17.62
C GLU A 850 -28.07 -37.48 17.08
N VAL A 851 -27.47 -36.87 16.05
CA VAL A 851 -26.20 -37.32 15.47
C VAL A 851 -25.06 -37.01 16.42
N GLU A 852 -25.01 -35.81 17.00
CA GLU A 852 -24.01 -35.44 18.00
C GLU A 852 -24.06 -36.40 19.19
N LYS A 853 -25.24 -36.61 19.77
CA LYS A 853 -25.41 -37.49 20.93
C LYS A 853 -24.99 -38.93 20.63
N ARG A 854 -25.40 -39.47 19.47
CA ARG A 854 -25.01 -40.82 19.05
C ARG A 854 -23.49 -40.96 18.95
N LEU A 855 -22.83 -40.01 18.30
CA LEU A 855 -21.37 -40.07 18.12
C LEU A 855 -20.61 -39.84 19.42
N ASP A 856 -21.13 -39.03 20.35
CA ASP A 856 -20.55 -38.89 21.69
C ASP A 856 -20.58 -40.20 22.51
N GLU A 857 -21.56 -41.07 22.24
CA GLU A 857 -21.67 -42.40 22.86
C GLU A 857 -20.84 -43.46 22.12
N GLU A 858 -20.84 -43.45 20.79
CA GLU A 858 -20.21 -44.49 19.94
C GLU A 858 -18.71 -44.27 19.71
N ASP A 859 -18.27 -43.01 19.58
CA ASP A 859 -16.90 -42.65 19.21
C ASP A 859 -16.48 -41.32 19.87
N PRO A 860 -15.94 -41.33 21.10
CA PRO A 860 -15.60 -40.11 21.82
C PRO A 860 -14.61 -39.16 21.11
N HIS A 861 -13.92 -39.63 20.06
CA HIS A 861 -12.91 -38.88 19.30
C HIS A 861 -13.41 -38.48 17.90
N TRP A 862 -14.70 -38.67 17.59
CA TRP A 862 -15.29 -38.42 16.27
C TRP A 862 -15.04 -37.02 15.71
N ARG A 863 -14.87 -36.01 16.58
CA ARG A 863 -14.63 -34.63 16.18
C ARG A 863 -13.22 -34.38 15.62
N TYR A 864 -12.28 -35.29 15.84
CA TYR A 864 -10.89 -35.06 15.44
C TYR A 864 -10.11 -36.31 14.98
N ASN A 865 -10.79 -37.45 14.82
CA ASN A 865 -10.16 -38.68 14.32
C ASN A 865 -9.98 -38.74 12.79
N GLY A 866 -10.49 -37.74 12.04
CA GLY A 866 -10.37 -37.66 10.59
C GLY A 866 -11.27 -38.62 9.80
N GLN A 867 -12.17 -39.37 10.45
CA GLN A 867 -13.06 -40.31 9.76
C GLN A 867 -14.26 -39.63 9.12
N TYR A 868 -14.79 -38.60 9.79
CA TYR A 868 -16.00 -37.87 9.40
C TYR A 868 -15.69 -36.61 8.60
N GLY A 869 -16.65 -36.16 7.81
CA GLY A 869 -16.56 -34.94 7.01
C GLY A 869 -17.86 -34.17 6.98
N VAL A 870 -17.80 -32.93 6.50
CA VAL A 870 -18.95 -32.06 6.24
C VAL A 870 -18.79 -31.33 4.90
N ILE A 871 -19.90 -31.21 4.18
CA ILE A 871 -20.12 -30.27 3.07
C ILE A 871 -21.22 -29.33 3.54
N GLN A 872 -20.86 -28.10 3.88
CA GLN A 872 -21.81 -27.12 4.42
C GLN A 872 -21.77 -25.83 3.62
N SER A 873 -22.93 -25.27 3.31
CA SER A 873 -23.05 -24.11 2.44
C SER A 873 -23.89 -22.99 3.05
N VAL A 874 -23.55 -21.76 2.70
CA VAL A 874 -24.35 -20.55 2.93
C VAL A 874 -24.39 -19.78 1.62
N LEU A 875 -25.52 -19.87 0.91
CA LEU A 875 -25.66 -19.41 -0.48
C LEU A 875 -26.34 -18.03 -0.59
#